data_AF-A0AAJ2YUD6-F1
#
_entry.id   AF-A0AAJ2YUD6-F1
#
_cell.length_a   1.000
_cell.length_b   1.000
_cell.length_c   1.000
_cell.angle_alpha   90.00
_cell.angle_beta   90.00
_cell.angle_gamma   90.00
#
_symmetry.space_group_name_H-M   'P 1'
#
loop_
_entity.id
_entity.type
_entity.pdbx_description
1 polymer ?
#
loop_
_entity_poly.entity_id
_entity_poly.type
_entity_poly.pdbx_seq_one_letter_code
_entity_poly.pdbx_strand_id
1 'polypeptide(L)'
;MKTFKLRKITVCLGILGICSAFPQAHAQLMFSQYVDGNLNKKGLEIYNPDATAANLAEYEIQQFNNGALTKTVAFQLQGTLASQAKFLVGRTELQAVLGSQVNQVAALSFNGDDAIVLVHKGKVVDRFGRVGEQPVNGWGNTVFSKGNSFTRLQNTNPVTEIDPTTSFDLDSAWKAWTDRNDFSNLTGSTTSPPSNETISCSSSDTAIADLNDQATQGQNYTVRGVITADYRYNNGFSGFYVQTPDSKAKANVSNAIFVYIPASSTIKGGNVGDEVILRGRLTAYQNQLQIDQIQQDIETCNSNMLGQIQPISLNLPFKSLTELTENSPQRYQGMLVKLPQSLTISENYNYGRFGELSLSLGRLYIPTNLHAPLSNEAKELAQKNLLSKIILDDGYNNQNRTPWLPQNFSAANTLRVGHQLQNVEGILEYRFNGWRIQPIQGSNLPTIIKPTPERPTVIAKEDKLIRAAAFNVLNYDNGKNGFPTERGATSQAEFDKQHRKIVSAMRAIDADIYGLMEIANNGYDNDSAIAYLTKALGSDWKYVIPEGHNQLGTDVIAVAIIYNSKRVQPVNKAAVLDLGDKNRTTIAQSFRPVQGGQIFTVIPNHLKSKSCSGVNAASLDADQKDGQGCWNPTRIHAVEQLIQWAAKNPTQVETPNILLLGDMNSYAKEDPILALEKANYKVLLNDKTIGQGEQAYSYVFGVSSNAEGYGGAGNLDHAIADSNLYSKVKKAFAWHINADEPTVLDYNEEYKNDEQKALFFAEDPYRSSDHDPVIVDIDLQDPENKPSTQKSSSGSFGWLSILGLLGLTGYSLRSRKVKV
;
A
#
# COMPACT_ATOMS: atom_id res chain seq x y z
N MET A 1 -98.31 19.40 23.45
CA MET A 1 -97.41 20.52 23.14
C MET A 1 -95.96 20.04 23.29
N LYS A 2 -95.18 20.09 22.18
CA LYS A 2 -93.70 20.02 22.08
C LYS A 2 -93.02 18.73 22.64
N THR A 3 -92.06 18.02 22.02
CA THR A 3 -91.26 18.14 20.78
C THR A 3 -90.48 16.81 20.59
N PHE A 4 -90.45 16.33 19.34
CA PHE A 4 -89.54 15.43 18.57
C PHE A 4 -88.32 14.62 19.13
N LYS A 5 -88.26 13.35 18.64
CA LYS A 5 -87.15 12.45 18.13
C LYS A 5 -86.00 12.02 19.07
N LEU A 6 -85.42 10.80 19.05
CA LEU A 6 -85.17 9.75 18.02
C LEU A 6 -84.97 8.36 18.72
N ARG A 7 -85.74 7.30 18.43
CA ARG A 7 -85.38 5.95 17.85
C ARG A 7 -83.95 5.41 18.18
N LYS A 8 -83.70 4.16 18.62
CA LYS A 8 -84.30 2.83 18.33
C LYS A 8 -83.94 1.80 19.44
N ILE A 9 -84.74 0.74 19.48
CA ILE A 9 -84.87 -0.32 20.50
C ILE A 9 -83.76 -1.38 20.39
N THR A 10 -83.18 -1.74 21.53
CA THR A 10 -82.36 -2.94 21.77
C THR A 10 -83.28 -4.08 22.23
N VAL A 11 -83.18 -5.26 21.63
CA VAL A 11 -83.80 -6.50 22.14
C VAL A 11 -82.68 -7.51 22.42
N CYS A 12 -82.52 -7.84 23.70
CA CYS A 12 -81.80 -9.01 24.20
C CYS A 12 -82.78 -10.16 24.39
N LEU A 13 -82.44 -11.36 23.94
CA LEU A 13 -82.52 -12.61 24.72
C LEU A 13 -81.75 -13.70 23.94
N GLY A 14 -80.84 -14.38 24.63
CA GLY A 14 -79.79 -15.20 24.02
C GLY A 14 -80.15 -16.65 23.74
N ILE A 15 -79.17 -17.36 23.14
CA ILE A 15 -78.64 -18.68 23.53
C ILE A 15 -77.37 -18.96 22.69
N LEU A 16 -76.33 -19.43 23.38
CA LEU A 16 -75.11 -20.14 22.99
C LEU A 16 -74.58 -20.05 21.54
N GLY A 17 -73.35 -19.54 21.45
CA GLY A 17 -72.43 -19.72 20.32
C GLY A 17 -71.03 -19.28 20.71
N ILE A 18 -70.39 -19.99 21.64
CA ILE A 18 -68.95 -19.81 21.92
C ILE A 18 -68.20 -20.36 20.69
N CYS A 19 -67.87 -19.47 19.76
CA CYS A 19 -66.91 -19.75 18.71
C CYS A 19 -65.53 -19.45 19.31
N SER A 20 -64.85 -20.49 19.79
CA SER A 20 -63.45 -20.44 20.18
C SER A 20 -62.64 -19.97 18.98
N ALA A 21 -62.06 -18.77 19.06
CA ALA A 21 -60.94 -18.43 18.18
C ALA A 21 -59.77 -19.33 18.59
N PHE A 22 -59.59 -20.45 17.89
CA PHE A 22 -58.40 -21.25 18.04
C PHE A 22 -57.20 -20.41 17.55
N PRO A 23 -56.11 -20.28 18.33
CA PRO A 23 -54.86 -19.75 17.79
C PRO A 23 -54.45 -20.63 16.62
N GLN A 24 -54.18 -20.01 15.47
CA GLN A 24 -53.65 -20.70 14.31
C GLN A 24 -52.30 -21.29 14.71
N ALA A 25 -52.24 -22.62 14.88
CA ALA A 25 -51.00 -23.32 15.24
C ALA A 25 -50.01 -23.14 14.08
N HIS A 26 -48.95 -22.37 14.31
CA HIS A 26 -47.82 -22.25 13.39
C HIS A 26 -46.89 -23.45 13.56
N ALA A 27 -46.24 -23.88 12.47
CA ALA A 27 -45.31 -25.00 12.49
C ALA A 27 -44.02 -24.66 13.27
N GLN A 28 -43.60 -25.47 14.23
CA GLN A 28 -42.37 -25.29 15.01
C GLN A 28 -41.22 -26.05 14.36
N LEU A 29 -40.57 -25.39 13.39
CA LEU A 29 -39.44 -25.95 12.65
C LEU A 29 -38.23 -26.21 13.56
N MET A 30 -37.38 -27.16 13.15
CA MET A 30 -36.18 -27.55 13.87
C MET A 30 -35.05 -27.94 12.94
N PHE A 31 -33.80 -27.80 13.36
CA PHE A 31 -32.66 -28.43 12.70
C PHE A 31 -32.72 -29.95 12.90
N SER A 32 -32.61 -30.71 11.81
CA SER A 32 -32.50 -32.17 11.82
C SER A 32 -31.10 -32.66 11.50
N GLN A 33 -30.29 -31.85 10.79
CA GLN A 33 -28.90 -32.18 10.44
C GLN A 33 -28.01 -30.95 10.60
N TYR A 34 -26.81 -31.17 11.15
CA TYR A 34 -25.71 -30.22 11.18
C TYR A 34 -24.54 -30.83 10.39
N VAL A 35 -24.14 -30.17 9.31
CA VAL A 35 -23.10 -30.67 8.40
C VAL A 35 -21.90 -29.74 8.46
N ASP A 36 -20.82 -30.20 9.09
CA ASP A 36 -19.50 -29.59 8.97
C ASP A 36 -18.60 -30.57 8.21
N GLY A 37 -18.72 -30.63 6.89
CA GLY A 37 -17.88 -31.44 6.02
C GLY A 37 -16.52 -30.80 5.72
N ASN A 38 -15.61 -31.56 5.09
CA ASN A 38 -14.32 -31.06 4.66
C ASN A 38 -14.43 -30.02 3.53
N LEU A 39 -13.40 -29.18 3.36
CA LEU A 39 -13.31 -28.19 2.27
C LEU A 39 -14.57 -27.30 2.18
N ASN A 40 -15.06 -26.81 3.32
CA ASN A 40 -16.26 -25.97 3.41
C ASN A 40 -17.57 -26.61 2.90
N LYS A 41 -17.70 -27.93 2.86
CA LYS A 41 -19.00 -28.59 2.60
C LYS A 41 -19.90 -28.49 3.84
N LYS A 42 -20.48 -27.30 4.05
CA LYS A 42 -21.29 -26.97 5.23
C LYS A 42 -22.77 -26.93 4.90
N GLY A 43 -23.61 -27.35 5.84
CA GLY A 43 -25.06 -27.37 5.65
C GLY A 43 -25.87 -27.54 6.94
N LEU A 44 -27.14 -27.16 6.88
CA LEU A 44 -28.14 -27.32 7.92
C LEU A 44 -29.42 -27.85 7.27
N GLU A 45 -29.89 -29.01 7.70
CA GLU A 45 -31.22 -29.51 7.31
C GLU A 45 -32.24 -29.06 8.35
N ILE A 46 -33.35 -28.51 7.87
CA ILE A 46 -34.50 -28.08 8.67
C ILE A 46 -35.64 -29.06 8.43
N TYR A 47 -36.24 -29.55 9.50
CA TYR A 47 -37.38 -30.45 9.47
C TYR A 47 -38.62 -29.75 9.99
N ASN A 48 -39.76 -30.05 9.36
CA ASN A 48 -41.08 -29.65 9.82
C ASN A 48 -41.78 -30.83 10.53
N PRO A 49 -41.77 -30.88 11.87
CA PRO A 49 -42.38 -31.97 12.62
C PRO A 49 -43.92 -31.86 12.70
N ASP A 50 -44.50 -30.73 12.28
CA ASP A 50 -45.91 -30.44 12.49
C ASP A 50 -46.80 -30.92 11.34
N ALA A 51 -48.11 -30.95 11.59
CA ALA A 51 -49.14 -31.40 10.65
C ALA A 51 -49.49 -30.36 9.55
N THR A 52 -48.93 -29.15 9.63
CA THR A 52 -49.19 -28.04 8.70
C THR A 52 -47.93 -27.61 7.97
N ALA A 53 -48.08 -27.02 6.78
CA ALA A 53 -46.96 -26.45 6.05
C ALA A 53 -46.48 -25.14 6.70
N ALA A 54 -45.16 -24.90 6.68
CA ALA A 54 -44.53 -23.70 7.20
C ALA A 54 -44.16 -22.73 6.07
N ASN A 55 -44.43 -21.44 6.24
CA ASN A 55 -43.89 -20.41 5.34
C ASN A 55 -42.46 -20.06 5.75
N LEU A 56 -41.47 -20.49 4.96
CA LEU A 56 -40.05 -20.30 5.28
C LEU A 56 -39.64 -18.83 5.25
N ALA A 57 -40.35 -17.96 4.52
CA ALA A 57 -40.09 -16.51 4.55
C ALA A 57 -40.29 -15.88 5.94
N GLU A 58 -40.92 -16.58 6.88
CA GLU A 58 -41.04 -16.13 8.28
C GLU A 58 -39.86 -16.55 9.17
N TYR A 59 -38.89 -17.29 8.62
CA TYR A 59 -37.77 -17.87 9.34
C TYR A 59 -36.42 -17.38 8.82
N GLU A 60 -35.45 -17.21 9.72
CA GLU A 60 -34.05 -16.98 9.38
C GLU A 60 -33.12 -17.87 10.21
N ILE A 61 -31.97 -18.22 9.63
CA ILE A 61 -30.86 -18.84 10.35
C ILE A 61 -29.90 -17.71 10.77
N GLN A 62 -29.55 -17.62 12.04
CA GLN A 62 -28.51 -16.69 12.51
C GLN A 62 -27.29 -17.47 13.00
N GLN A 63 -26.09 -16.96 12.68
CA GLN A 63 -24.81 -17.50 13.14
C GLN A 63 -24.11 -16.52 14.07
N PHE A 64 -23.49 -17.06 15.11
CA PHE A 64 -22.74 -16.32 16.12
C PHE A 64 -21.34 -16.92 16.15
N ASN A 65 -20.44 -16.30 15.39
CA ASN A 65 -19.12 -16.86 15.19
C ASN A 65 -18.20 -16.55 16.38
N ASN A 66 -17.33 -17.49 16.74
CA ASN A 66 -16.29 -17.32 17.76
C ASN A 66 -16.81 -16.73 19.09
N GLY A 67 -17.95 -17.24 19.59
CA GLY A 67 -18.52 -16.82 20.87
C GLY A 67 -19.18 -15.43 20.87
N ALA A 68 -19.53 -14.90 19.70
CA ALA A 68 -20.22 -13.61 19.60
C ALA A 68 -21.56 -13.60 20.37
N LEU A 69 -21.86 -12.46 21.01
CA LEU A 69 -23.15 -12.17 21.65
C LEU A 69 -24.17 -11.55 20.69
N THR A 70 -23.69 -11.03 19.55
CA THR A 70 -24.52 -10.44 18.49
C THR A 70 -24.41 -11.29 17.24
N LYS A 71 -25.50 -11.37 16.45
CA LYS A 71 -25.50 -12.19 15.24
C LYS A 71 -24.43 -11.70 14.27
N THR A 72 -23.52 -12.60 13.87
CA THR A 72 -22.45 -12.31 12.92
C THR A 72 -22.99 -12.25 11.50
N VAL A 73 -23.90 -13.16 11.16
CA VAL A 73 -24.58 -13.22 9.86
C VAL A 73 -25.96 -13.85 10.03
N ALA A 74 -26.89 -13.49 9.15
CA ALA A 74 -28.22 -14.08 9.08
C ALA A 74 -28.58 -14.46 7.64
N PHE A 75 -29.36 -15.52 7.50
CA PHE A 75 -29.83 -16.04 6.21
C PHE A 75 -31.35 -16.19 6.26
N GLN A 76 -32.05 -15.32 5.53
CA GLN A 76 -33.50 -15.42 5.36
C GLN A 76 -33.84 -16.68 4.57
N LEU A 77 -34.74 -17.52 5.09
CA LEU A 77 -35.21 -18.70 4.38
C LEU A 77 -36.30 -18.33 3.37
N GLN A 78 -36.48 -19.15 2.34
CA GLN A 78 -37.42 -18.89 1.25
C GLN A 78 -38.24 -20.14 0.90
N GLY A 79 -39.47 -19.92 0.43
CA GLY A 79 -40.37 -21.00 0.01
C GLY A 79 -41.34 -21.47 1.09
N THR A 80 -41.87 -22.69 0.90
CA THR A 80 -42.81 -23.33 1.83
C THR A 80 -42.33 -24.73 2.13
N LEU A 81 -42.35 -25.11 3.42
CA LEU A 81 -41.94 -26.44 3.87
C LEU A 81 -43.19 -27.24 4.25
N ALA A 82 -43.52 -28.26 3.47
CA ALA A 82 -44.67 -29.12 3.74
C ALA A 82 -44.56 -29.82 5.11
N SER A 83 -45.69 -30.31 5.61
CA SER A 83 -45.73 -31.15 6.81
C SER A 83 -44.84 -32.39 6.63
N GLN A 84 -44.07 -32.75 7.66
CA GLN A 84 -43.13 -33.88 7.67
C GLN A 84 -42.03 -33.81 6.58
N ALA A 85 -41.82 -32.65 5.97
CA ALA A 85 -40.81 -32.45 4.94
C ALA A 85 -39.52 -31.82 5.50
N LYS A 86 -38.46 -31.87 4.70
CA LYS A 86 -37.13 -31.35 5.01
C LYS A 86 -36.69 -30.28 4.01
N PHE A 87 -35.86 -29.35 4.47
CA PHE A 87 -35.28 -28.26 3.71
C PHE A 87 -33.79 -28.12 4.02
N LEU A 88 -32.93 -28.33 3.04
CA LEU A 88 -31.48 -28.28 3.19
C LEU A 88 -30.94 -26.92 2.74
N VAL A 89 -30.36 -26.20 3.69
CA VAL A 89 -29.55 -25.02 3.44
C VAL A 89 -28.09 -25.44 3.40
N GLY A 90 -27.38 -25.16 2.31
CA GLY A 90 -26.00 -25.58 2.12
C GLY A 90 -25.12 -24.45 1.62
N ARG A 91 -23.80 -24.56 1.79
CA ARG A 91 -22.87 -23.75 1.00
C ARG A 91 -22.78 -24.25 -0.43
N THR A 92 -22.23 -23.42 -1.32
CA THR A 92 -21.96 -23.77 -2.72
C THR A 92 -21.13 -25.05 -2.84
N GLU A 93 -20.17 -25.28 -1.94
CA GLU A 93 -19.33 -26.49 -1.93
C GLU A 93 -20.13 -27.77 -1.61
N LEU A 94 -21.16 -27.67 -0.76
CA LEU A 94 -22.08 -28.79 -0.49
C LEU A 94 -23.05 -29.00 -1.66
N GLN A 95 -23.55 -27.91 -2.25
CA GLN A 95 -24.41 -27.96 -3.44
C GLN A 95 -23.68 -28.58 -4.64
N ALA A 96 -22.39 -28.32 -4.80
CA ALA A 96 -21.61 -28.95 -5.86
C ALA A 96 -21.61 -30.48 -5.79
N VAL A 97 -21.75 -31.05 -4.57
CA VAL A 97 -21.83 -32.50 -4.35
C VAL A 97 -23.26 -33.03 -4.47
N LEU A 98 -24.23 -32.29 -3.94
CA LEU A 98 -25.61 -32.77 -3.76
C LEU A 98 -26.61 -32.24 -4.81
N GLY A 99 -26.19 -31.31 -5.66
CA GLY A 99 -27.01 -30.68 -6.67
C GLY A 99 -28.29 -30.07 -6.10
N SER A 100 -29.43 -30.41 -6.70
CA SER A 100 -30.74 -29.87 -6.34
C SER A 100 -31.28 -30.34 -4.98
N GLN A 101 -30.60 -31.25 -4.28
CA GLN A 101 -30.97 -31.59 -2.91
C GLN A 101 -30.71 -30.43 -1.94
N VAL A 102 -29.77 -29.53 -2.27
CA VAL A 102 -29.60 -28.26 -1.55
C VAL A 102 -30.66 -27.29 -2.05
N ASN A 103 -31.68 -27.05 -1.21
CA ASN A 103 -32.82 -26.20 -1.55
C ASN A 103 -32.47 -24.72 -1.57
N GLN A 104 -31.51 -24.30 -0.74
CA GLN A 104 -31.07 -22.92 -0.64
C GLN A 104 -29.56 -22.84 -0.37
N VAL A 105 -28.88 -21.98 -1.12
CA VAL A 105 -27.45 -21.72 -0.89
C VAL A 105 -27.28 -20.57 0.08
N ALA A 106 -26.51 -20.78 1.14
CA ALA A 106 -26.14 -19.76 2.12
C ALA A 106 -24.64 -19.82 2.39
N ALA A 107 -24.03 -18.67 2.68
CA ALA A 107 -22.60 -18.55 2.99
C ALA A 107 -22.30 -18.96 4.44
N LEU A 108 -22.74 -20.16 4.85
CA LEU A 108 -22.56 -20.66 6.20
C LEU A 108 -21.06 -20.67 6.56
N SER A 109 -20.65 -20.13 7.70
CA SER A 109 -19.22 -20.03 8.05
C SER A 109 -18.81 -20.79 9.30
N PHE A 110 -19.73 -21.49 9.96
CA PHE A 110 -19.45 -22.19 11.21
C PHE A 110 -18.36 -23.25 11.05
N ASN A 111 -17.59 -23.56 12.10
CA ASN A 111 -16.49 -24.54 12.07
C ASN A 111 -16.54 -25.57 13.21
N GLY A 112 -17.69 -25.67 13.89
CA GLY A 112 -17.92 -26.57 15.00
C GLY A 112 -17.88 -25.92 16.37
N ASP A 113 -17.28 -24.76 16.56
CA ASP A 113 -17.30 -24.03 17.85
C ASP A 113 -18.24 -22.81 17.89
N ASP A 114 -18.98 -22.58 16.80
CA ASP A 114 -19.93 -21.48 16.67
C ASP A 114 -21.35 -21.89 17.10
N ALA A 115 -22.15 -20.90 17.52
CA ALA A 115 -23.58 -21.10 17.80
C ALA A 115 -24.44 -20.72 16.59
N ILE A 116 -25.49 -21.52 16.36
CA ILE A 116 -26.43 -21.35 15.26
C ILE A 116 -27.84 -21.41 15.84
N VAL A 117 -28.71 -20.48 15.43
CA VAL A 117 -30.09 -20.43 15.88
C VAL A 117 -31.05 -20.33 14.70
N LEU A 118 -32.21 -20.96 14.85
CA LEU A 118 -33.35 -20.82 13.95
C LEU A 118 -34.35 -19.84 14.58
N VAL A 119 -34.72 -18.81 13.85
CA VAL A 119 -35.56 -17.72 14.35
C VAL A 119 -36.84 -17.64 13.54
N HIS A 120 -38.00 -17.62 14.20
CA HIS A 120 -39.31 -17.37 13.60
C HIS A 120 -39.85 -16.02 14.07
N LYS A 121 -40.07 -15.07 13.16
CA LYS A 121 -40.62 -13.72 13.48
C LYS A 121 -39.95 -13.06 14.70
N GLY A 122 -38.62 -13.17 14.80
CA GLY A 122 -37.82 -12.58 15.87
C GLY A 122 -37.67 -13.44 17.14
N LYS A 123 -38.32 -14.60 17.22
CA LYS A 123 -38.22 -15.54 18.35
C LYS A 123 -37.35 -16.73 18.01
N VAL A 124 -36.43 -17.11 18.89
CA VAL A 124 -35.57 -18.28 18.68
C VAL A 124 -36.39 -19.55 18.94
N VAL A 125 -36.48 -20.43 17.96
CA VAL A 125 -37.28 -21.67 18.04
C VAL A 125 -36.43 -22.94 18.05
N ASP A 126 -35.16 -22.86 17.65
CA ASP A 126 -34.21 -23.97 17.76
C ASP A 126 -32.76 -23.49 17.73
N ARG A 127 -31.81 -24.35 18.13
CA ARG A 127 -30.38 -24.02 18.13
C ARG A 127 -29.43 -25.23 18.01
N PHE A 128 -28.23 -24.95 17.55
CA PHE A 128 -27.05 -25.79 17.69
C PHE A 128 -25.93 -24.95 18.33
N GLY A 129 -25.56 -25.26 19.57
CA GLY A 129 -24.62 -24.46 20.36
C GLY A 129 -25.28 -23.42 21.28
N ARG A 130 -24.44 -22.68 22.00
CA ARG A 130 -24.82 -21.64 22.98
C ARG A 130 -24.27 -20.28 22.56
N VAL A 131 -25.16 -19.29 22.41
CA VAL A 131 -24.76 -17.91 22.07
C VAL A 131 -23.93 -17.32 23.21
N GLY A 132 -22.83 -16.65 22.85
CA GLY A 132 -21.88 -16.07 23.82
C GLY A 132 -20.78 -17.01 24.30
N GLU A 133 -20.71 -18.24 23.80
CA GLU A 133 -19.66 -19.20 24.15
C GLU A 133 -18.91 -19.71 22.91
N GLN A 134 -17.60 -19.90 23.07
CA GLN A 134 -16.73 -20.57 22.10
C GLN A 134 -15.98 -21.72 22.78
N PRO A 135 -16.45 -22.97 22.67
CA PRO A 135 -15.74 -24.11 23.22
C PRO A 135 -14.49 -24.42 22.39
N VAL A 136 -13.32 -24.56 23.04
CA VAL A 136 -12.03 -24.79 22.36
C VAL A 136 -12.06 -25.96 21.36
N ASN A 137 -12.71 -27.05 21.75
CA ASN A 137 -12.79 -28.28 20.96
C ASN A 137 -14.13 -28.40 20.18
N GLY A 138 -15.02 -27.42 20.28
CA GLY A 138 -16.43 -27.57 19.88
C GLY A 138 -17.33 -28.11 20.99
N TRP A 139 -18.63 -28.20 20.72
CA TRP A 139 -19.69 -28.69 21.60
C TRP A 139 -19.59 -30.20 21.84
N GLY A 140 -20.08 -30.67 23.00
CA GLY A 140 -20.16 -32.10 23.36
C GLY A 140 -19.06 -32.56 24.31
N ASN A 141 -19.21 -33.78 24.86
CA ASN A 141 -18.23 -34.40 25.75
C ASN A 141 -17.71 -35.73 25.19
N THR A 142 -18.56 -36.47 24.48
CA THR A 142 -18.24 -37.79 23.92
C THR A 142 -17.62 -37.67 22.53
N VAL A 143 -18.25 -36.90 21.65
CA VAL A 143 -17.74 -36.55 20.32
C VAL A 143 -17.92 -35.06 20.13
N PHE A 144 -16.83 -34.36 19.84
CA PHE A 144 -16.89 -32.92 19.68
C PHE A 144 -17.45 -32.52 18.32
N SER A 145 -18.19 -31.41 18.27
CA SER A 145 -18.74 -30.88 17.02
C SER A 145 -17.69 -30.39 16.03
N LYS A 146 -16.50 -30.01 16.51
CA LYS A 146 -15.40 -29.62 15.64
C LYS A 146 -14.93 -30.80 14.82
N GLY A 147 -15.07 -30.66 13.51
CA GLY A 147 -14.66 -31.70 12.59
C GLY A 147 -15.64 -32.87 12.44
N ASN A 148 -16.89 -32.73 12.89
CA ASN A 148 -17.91 -33.78 12.79
C ASN A 148 -19.25 -33.21 12.30
N SER A 149 -20.04 -34.06 11.65
CA SER A 149 -21.44 -33.79 11.26
C SER A 149 -22.38 -34.58 12.18
N PHE A 150 -23.60 -34.09 12.39
CA PHE A 150 -24.54 -34.65 13.37
C PHE A 150 -25.96 -34.76 12.83
N THR A 151 -26.63 -35.84 13.23
CA THR A 151 -28.07 -36.04 13.08
C THR A 151 -28.76 -35.76 14.39
N ARG A 152 -29.87 -35.01 14.37
CA ARG A 152 -30.67 -34.78 15.58
C ARG A 152 -31.42 -36.04 15.98
N LEU A 153 -31.46 -36.33 17.28
CA LEU A 153 -32.15 -37.48 17.85
C LEU A 153 -33.65 -37.25 18.00
N GLN A 154 -34.06 -36.01 18.29
CA GLN A 154 -35.47 -35.65 18.39
C GLN A 154 -36.10 -35.46 17.00
N ASN A 155 -37.38 -35.79 16.90
CA ASN A 155 -38.22 -35.61 15.70
C ASN A 155 -39.43 -34.70 15.96
N THR A 156 -39.47 -34.03 17.12
CA THR A 156 -40.49 -33.04 17.50
C THR A 156 -39.81 -31.83 18.10
N ASN A 157 -40.44 -30.66 18.00
CA ASN A 157 -39.93 -29.41 18.57
C ASN A 157 -41.05 -28.60 19.25
N PRO A 158 -41.59 -29.06 20.39
CA PRO A 158 -42.76 -28.46 21.03
C PRO A 158 -42.43 -27.17 21.82
N VAL A 159 -41.78 -26.20 21.17
CA VAL A 159 -41.37 -24.92 21.77
C VAL A 159 -41.80 -23.73 20.92
N THR A 160 -42.33 -22.70 21.56
CA THR A 160 -42.64 -21.42 20.90
C THR A 160 -41.47 -20.44 20.93
N GLU A 161 -40.55 -20.62 21.89
CA GLU A 161 -39.38 -19.78 22.11
C GLU A 161 -38.39 -20.52 23.02
N ILE A 162 -37.09 -20.37 22.76
CA ILE A 162 -36.01 -20.84 23.64
C ILE A 162 -35.02 -19.70 23.91
N ASP A 163 -34.37 -19.72 25.07
CA ASP A 163 -33.26 -18.82 25.35
C ASP A 163 -31.95 -19.40 24.77
N PRO A 164 -31.34 -18.77 23.75
CA PRO A 164 -30.16 -19.30 23.08
C PRO A 164 -28.88 -19.23 23.94
N THR A 165 -28.92 -18.55 25.09
CA THR A 165 -27.78 -18.38 26.01
C THR A 165 -27.74 -19.42 27.13
N THR A 166 -28.77 -20.27 27.24
CA THR A 166 -28.80 -21.36 28.23
C THR A 166 -27.84 -22.50 27.86
N SER A 167 -27.51 -23.37 28.81
CA SER A 167 -26.60 -24.52 28.58
C SER A 167 -27.04 -25.38 27.38
N PHE A 168 -26.10 -25.68 26.48
CA PHE A 168 -26.31 -26.56 25.34
C PHE A 168 -25.61 -27.91 25.59
N ASP A 169 -26.38 -28.99 25.53
CA ASP A 169 -25.86 -30.36 25.66
C ASP A 169 -26.01 -31.08 24.31
N LEU A 170 -24.89 -31.25 23.61
CA LEU A 170 -24.86 -31.91 22.31
C LEU A 170 -25.18 -33.39 22.44
N ASP A 171 -24.63 -34.07 23.44
CA ASP A 171 -24.61 -35.54 23.55
C ASP A 171 -26.01 -36.10 23.83
N SER A 172 -26.92 -35.31 24.42
CA SER A 172 -28.31 -35.72 24.68
C SER A 172 -29.25 -35.49 23.49
N ALA A 173 -28.88 -34.64 22.54
CA ALA A 173 -29.77 -34.23 21.44
C ALA A 173 -29.27 -34.61 20.05
N TRP A 174 -27.99 -34.90 19.90
CA TRP A 174 -27.37 -35.10 18.60
C TRP A 174 -26.49 -36.36 18.58
N LYS A 175 -26.50 -37.05 17.45
CA LYS A 175 -25.65 -38.20 17.18
C LYS A 175 -24.68 -37.86 16.05
N ALA A 176 -23.38 -38.01 16.33
CA ALA A 176 -22.35 -37.84 15.31
C ALA A 176 -22.52 -38.86 14.17
N TRP A 177 -22.27 -38.42 12.95
CA TRP A 177 -22.14 -39.29 11.80
C TRP A 177 -20.85 -40.12 11.92
N THR A 178 -20.84 -41.31 11.32
CA THR A 178 -19.63 -42.15 11.29
C THR A 178 -18.53 -41.53 10.43
N ASP A 179 -18.90 -40.89 9.32
CA ASP A 179 -18.03 -40.03 8.51
C ASP A 179 -18.73 -38.68 8.32
N ARG A 180 -18.04 -37.59 8.68
CA ARG A 180 -18.53 -36.21 8.52
C ARG A 180 -18.90 -35.84 7.08
N ASN A 181 -18.40 -36.59 6.09
CA ASN A 181 -18.62 -36.39 4.66
C ASN A 181 -19.56 -37.42 4.03
N ASP A 182 -20.11 -38.35 4.81
CA ASP A 182 -21.13 -39.29 4.30
C ASP A 182 -22.46 -38.56 4.14
N PHE A 183 -22.60 -37.81 3.05
CA PHE A 183 -23.81 -37.03 2.76
C PHE A 183 -25.04 -37.90 2.44
N SER A 184 -24.90 -39.23 2.38
CA SER A 184 -26.06 -40.12 2.28
C SER A 184 -26.98 -40.03 3.50
N ASN A 185 -26.49 -39.50 4.63
CA ASN A 185 -27.29 -39.19 5.81
C ASN A 185 -28.35 -38.10 5.56
N LEU A 186 -28.21 -37.32 4.49
CA LEU A 186 -29.17 -36.31 4.05
C LEU A 186 -30.26 -36.96 3.18
N THR A 187 -31.09 -37.81 3.78
CA THR A 187 -32.22 -38.45 3.08
C THR A 187 -33.49 -37.60 3.15
N GLY A 188 -34.11 -37.35 2.00
CA GLY A 188 -35.50 -36.89 1.93
C GLY A 188 -35.73 -35.37 1.94
N SER A 189 -34.84 -34.56 1.35
CA SER A 189 -35.28 -33.22 0.92
C SER A 189 -36.35 -33.38 -0.17
N THR A 190 -37.62 -33.35 0.25
CA THR A 190 -38.80 -33.55 -0.60
C THR A 190 -39.38 -32.24 -1.14
N THR A 191 -38.78 -31.10 -0.76
CA THR A 191 -39.15 -29.82 -1.36
C THR A 191 -38.38 -29.65 -2.67
N SER A 192 -39.10 -29.45 -3.78
CA SER A 192 -38.44 -28.91 -4.98
C SER A 192 -37.85 -27.55 -4.60
N PRO A 193 -36.62 -27.22 -5.04
CA PRO A 193 -36.10 -25.87 -4.90
C PRO A 193 -37.15 -24.87 -5.39
N PRO A 194 -37.28 -23.67 -4.78
CA PRO A 194 -38.12 -22.63 -5.36
C PRO A 194 -37.77 -22.49 -6.83
N SER A 195 -38.77 -22.55 -7.72
CA SER A 195 -38.53 -22.45 -9.15
C SER A 195 -37.86 -21.10 -9.43
N ASN A 196 -36.60 -21.12 -9.87
CA ASN A 196 -35.94 -19.91 -10.35
C ASN A 196 -36.77 -19.42 -11.53
N GLU A 197 -37.36 -18.24 -11.39
CA GLU A 197 -38.04 -17.54 -12.46
C GLU A 197 -37.03 -17.34 -13.59
N THR A 198 -37.23 -18.03 -14.72
CA THR A 198 -36.31 -17.93 -15.86
C THR A 198 -36.35 -16.51 -16.40
N ILE A 199 -35.18 -15.90 -16.53
CA ILE A 199 -35.05 -14.53 -17.02
C ILE A 199 -34.88 -14.57 -18.53
N SER A 200 -35.55 -13.62 -19.17
CA SER A 200 -35.42 -13.32 -20.60
C SER A 200 -35.09 -11.83 -20.77
N CYS A 201 -34.69 -11.42 -21.97
CA CYS A 201 -34.54 -10.00 -22.30
C CYS A 201 -35.82 -9.17 -22.20
N SER A 202 -36.98 -9.79 -22.04
CA SER A 202 -38.26 -9.12 -21.78
C SER A 202 -38.60 -8.96 -20.28
N SER A 203 -37.81 -9.57 -19.39
CA SER A 203 -37.99 -9.48 -17.95
C SER A 203 -37.72 -8.06 -17.45
N SER A 204 -38.46 -7.65 -16.41
CA SER A 204 -38.21 -6.40 -15.70
C SER A 204 -36.91 -6.46 -14.90
N ASP A 205 -36.18 -5.35 -14.90
CA ASP A 205 -34.94 -5.18 -14.15
C ASP A 205 -35.03 -4.03 -13.13
N THR A 206 -34.19 -4.11 -12.11
CA THR A 206 -33.90 -3.02 -11.18
C THR A 206 -32.75 -2.21 -11.75
N ALA A 207 -32.92 -0.88 -11.82
CA ALA A 207 -31.85 0.00 -12.26
C ALA A 207 -30.65 -0.12 -11.31
N ILE A 208 -29.43 -0.29 -11.86
CA ILE A 208 -28.20 -0.49 -11.07
C ILE A 208 -28.01 0.62 -10.03
N ALA A 209 -28.33 1.87 -10.40
CA ALA A 209 -28.27 3.01 -9.50
C ALA A 209 -29.10 2.85 -8.22
N ASP A 210 -30.26 2.18 -8.28
CA ASP A 210 -31.16 1.99 -7.13
C ASP A 210 -30.61 0.98 -6.13
N LEU A 211 -29.60 0.19 -6.51
CA LEU A 211 -28.96 -0.77 -5.61
C LEU A 211 -28.09 -0.11 -4.55
N ASN A 212 -27.67 1.14 -4.75
CA ASN A 212 -26.81 1.85 -3.80
C ASN A 212 -27.53 2.25 -2.51
N ASP A 213 -28.80 2.67 -2.60
CA ASP A 213 -29.52 3.28 -1.47
C ASP A 213 -30.82 2.56 -1.09
N GLN A 214 -31.46 1.84 -2.04
CA GLN A 214 -32.81 1.30 -1.86
C GLN A 214 -32.85 -0.23 -1.74
N ALA A 215 -31.73 -0.90 -1.96
CA ALA A 215 -31.68 -2.36 -2.02
C ALA A 215 -31.22 -3.00 -0.70
N THR A 216 -31.87 -4.10 -0.36
CA THR A 216 -31.57 -4.91 0.82
C THR A 216 -30.47 -5.90 0.48
N GLN A 217 -29.38 -5.87 1.24
CA GLN A 217 -28.29 -6.84 1.14
C GLN A 217 -28.79 -8.28 1.29
N GLY A 218 -28.19 -9.21 0.56
CA GLY A 218 -28.54 -10.63 0.58
C GLY A 218 -29.79 -11.01 -0.22
N GLN A 219 -30.48 -10.04 -0.84
CA GLN A 219 -31.62 -10.32 -1.72
C GLN A 219 -31.21 -10.48 -3.19
N ASN A 220 -32.02 -11.20 -3.95
CA ASN A 220 -31.81 -11.37 -5.39
C ASN A 220 -32.42 -10.22 -6.19
N TYR A 221 -31.63 -9.64 -7.09
CA TYR A 221 -32.04 -8.58 -8.00
C TYR A 221 -31.76 -8.98 -9.44
N THR A 222 -32.69 -8.63 -10.34
CA THR A 222 -32.46 -8.69 -11.78
C THR A 222 -31.89 -7.35 -12.22
N VAL A 223 -30.74 -7.35 -12.87
CA VAL A 223 -30.08 -6.13 -13.36
C VAL A 223 -29.82 -6.23 -14.85
N ARG A 224 -29.84 -5.07 -15.52
CA ARG A 224 -29.51 -4.93 -16.95
C ARG A 224 -28.46 -3.85 -17.14
N GLY A 225 -27.48 -4.11 -18.00
CA GLY A 225 -26.43 -3.13 -18.32
C GLY A 225 -25.45 -3.64 -19.37
N VAL A 226 -24.59 -2.76 -19.85
CA VAL A 226 -23.53 -3.08 -20.82
C VAL A 226 -22.30 -3.58 -20.06
N ILE A 227 -21.74 -4.71 -20.47
CA ILE A 227 -20.47 -5.18 -19.92
C ILE A 227 -19.34 -4.23 -20.36
N THR A 228 -18.74 -3.49 -19.42
CA THR A 228 -17.68 -2.51 -19.71
C THR A 228 -16.29 -3.09 -19.55
N ALA A 229 -16.11 -4.11 -18.71
CA ALA A 229 -14.84 -4.80 -18.52
C ALA A 229 -15.07 -6.24 -18.04
N ASP A 230 -14.25 -7.18 -18.51
CA ASP A 230 -14.32 -8.59 -18.15
C ASP A 230 -13.00 -9.07 -17.55
N TYR A 231 -13.08 -9.62 -16.34
CA TYR A 231 -11.96 -10.12 -15.54
C TYR A 231 -12.14 -11.61 -15.19
N ARG A 232 -12.92 -12.37 -15.97
CA ARG A 232 -13.12 -13.81 -15.79
C ARG A 232 -11.96 -14.68 -16.32
N TYR A 233 -10.96 -14.08 -16.95
CA TYR A 233 -9.77 -14.80 -17.39
C TYR A 233 -8.94 -15.35 -16.22
N ASN A 234 -8.02 -16.25 -16.52
CA ASN A 234 -7.15 -16.87 -15.51
C ASN A 234 -6.36 -15.81 -14.73
N ASN A 235 -6.40 -15.89 -13.40
CA ASN A 235 -5.86 -14.90 -12.45
C ASN A 235 -6.48 -13.49 -12.52
N GLY A 236 -7.61 -13.29 -13.21
CA GLY A 236 -8.41 -12.08 -13.08
C GLY A 236 -9.21 -12.04 -11.78
N PHE A 237 -10.16 -11.11 -11.71
CA PHE A 237 -11.02 -10.88 -10.54
C PHE A 237 -12.22 -11.82 -10.45
N SER A 238 -12.35 -12.81 -11.35
CA SER A 238 -13.46 -13.77 -11.36
C SER A 238 -14.81 -13.06 -11.48
N GLY A 239 -14.95 -12.21 -12.49
CA GLY A 239 -16.18 -11.43 -12.69
C GLY A 239 -16.03 -10.37 -13.77
N PHE A 240 -17.05 -9.54 -13.93
CA PHE A 240 -17.09 -8.45 -14.90
C PHE A 240 -17.88 -7.26 -14.37
N TYR A 241 -17.70 -6.09 -14.97
CA TYR A 241 -18.46 -4.89 -14.66
C TYR A 241 -19.59 -4.70 -15.66
N VAL A 242 -20.79 -4.39 -15.16
CA VAL A 242 -21.93 -3.93 -15.98
C VAL A 242 -22.28 -2.51 -15.62
N GLN A 243 -22.54 -1.68 -16.63
CA GLN A 243 -22.91 -0.27 -16.48
C GLN A 243 -24.18 0.05 -17.27
N THR A 244 -25.08 0.82 -16.66
CA THR A 244 -26.28 1.34 -17.34
C THR A 244 -25.91 2.24 -18.52
N PRO A 245 -26.51 2.09 -19.72
CA PRO A 245 -26.37 3.02 -20.83
C PRO A 245 -26.58 4.49 -20.43
N ASP A 246 -25.81 5.41 -20.99
CA ASP A 246 -25.83 6.83 -20.61
C ASP A 246 -27.23 7.46 -20.71
N SER A 247 -28.03 7.04 -21.70
CA SER A 247 -29.40 7.52 -21.90
C SER A 247 -30.37 7.15 -20.77
N LYS A 248 -30.01 6.17 -19.93
CA LYS A 248 -30.81 5.66 -18.79
C LYS A 248 -30.12 5.88 -17.44
N ALA A 249 -28.90 6.42 -17.43
CA ALA A 249 -28.12 6.59 -16.21
C ALA A 249 -28.74 7.66 -15.29
N LYS A 250 -28.73 7.40 -13.99
CA LYS A 250 -29.14 8.39 -12.97
C LYS A 250 -27.96 9.28 -12.61
N ALA A 251 -28.19 10.59 -12.53
CA ALA A 251 -27.16 11.54 -12.13
C ALA A 251 -26.77 11.36 -10.65
N ASN A 252 -25.51 11.70 -10.33
CA ASN A 252 -24.99 11.77 -8.95
C ASN A 252 -24.98 10.45 -8.15
N VAL A 253 -25.01 9.30 -8.82
CA VAL A 253 -24.91 7.97 -8.20
C VAL A 253 -24.18 7.02 -9.15
N SER A 254 -23.54 5.97 -8.62
CA SER A 254 -22.92 4.95 -9.48
C SER A 254 -23.99 4.23 -10.29
N ASN A 255 -23.72 4.06 -11.58
CA ASN A 255 -24.57 3.31 -12.50
C ASN A 255 -23.92 2.00 -12.92
N ALA A 256 -22.92 1.53 -12.18
CA ALA A 256 -22.21 0.31 -12.46
C ALA A 256 -22.15 -0.61 -11.23
N ILE A 257 -22.05 -1.91 -11.49
CA ILE A 257 -21.92 -2.92 -10.44
C ILE A 257 -21.01 -4.04 -10.92
N PHE A 258 -20.22 -4.60 -10.00
CA PHE A 258 -19.40 -5.77 -10.27
C PHE A 258 -20.26 -7.04 -10.17
N VAL A 259 -20.08 -7.96 -11.11
CA VAL A 259 -20.77 -9.25 -11.14
C VAL A 259 -19.72 -10.32 -10.89
N TYR A 260 -19.77 -10.92 -9.70
CA TYR A 260 -18.83 -11.95 -9.29
C TYR A 260 -19.27 -13.32 -9.78
N ILE A 261 -18.38 -13.98 -10.54
CA ILE A 261 -18.54 -15.34 -11.04
C ILE A 261 -17.27 -16.11 -10.65
N PRO A 262 -17.30 -16.93 -9.58
CA PRO A 262 -16.11 -17.66 -9.15
C PRO A 262 -15.62 -18.58 -10.27
N ALA A 263 -14.30 -18.83 -10.33
CA ALA A 263 -13.70 -19.67 -11.37
C ALA A 263 -14.26 -21.12 -11.42
N SER A 264 -14.86 -21.61 -10.33
CA SER A 264 -15.55 -22.91 -10.26
C SER A 264 -16.98 -22.89 -10.82
N SER A 265 -17.52 -21.72 -11.15
CA SER A 265 -18.87 -21.56 -11.67
C SER A 265 -19.00 -22.15 -13.07
N THR A 266 -20.16 -22.75 -13.36
CA THR A 266 -20.51 -23.21 -14.72
C THR A 266 -21.25 -22.14 -15.53
N ILE A 267 -21.54 -20.98 -14.93
CA ILE A 267 -22.27 -19.87 -15.55
C ILE A 267 -21.45 -19.29 -16.71
N LYS A 268 -22.08 -19.15 -17.87
CA LYS A 268 -21.48 -18.64 -19.12
C LYS A 268 -22.25 -17.45 -19.66
N GLY A 269 -21.72 -16.84 -20.73
CA GLY A 269 -22.40 -15.80 -21.52
C GLY A 269 -21.89 -14.38 -21.26
N GLY A 270 -22.27 -13.46 -22.17
CA GLY A 270 -21.89 -12.05 -22.18
C GLY A 270 -20.43 -11.80 -22.58
N ASN A 271 -20.21 -10.80 -23.43
CA ASN A 271 -18.89 -10.27 -23.77
C ASN A 271 -18.83 -8.78 -23.48
N VAL A 272 -17.62 -8.22 -23.37
CA VAL A 272 -17.44 -6.75 -23.30
C VAL A 272 -18.15 -6.10 -24.49
N GLY A 273 -18.97 -5.10 -24.21
CA GLY A 273 -19.81 -4.40 -25.17
C GLY A 273 -21.20 -5.00 -25.38
N ASP A 274 -21.54 -6.15 -24.81
CA ASP A 274 -22.92 -6.67 -24.82
C ASP A 274 -23.76 -5.98 -23.72
N GLU A 275 -25.00 -5.59 -24.03
CA GLU A 275 -26.03 -5.34 -23.03
C GLU A 275 -26.61 -6.67 -22.57
N VAL A 276 -26.46 -6.98 -21.29
CA VAL A 276 -26.86 -8.24 -20.68
C VAL A 276 -27.93 -8.03 -19.63
N ILE A 277 -28.71 -9.08 -19.36
CA ILE A 277 -29.59 -9.20 -18.20
C ILE A 277 -29.19 -10.43 -17.37
N LEU A 278 -29.20 -10.28 -16.06
CA LEU A 278 -28.82 -11.34 -15.12
C LEU A 278 -29.55 -11.15 -13.78
N ARG A 279 -29.67 -12.24 -13.01
CA ARG A 279 -30.13 -12.20 -11.62
C ARG A 279 -29.19 -12.97 -10.72
N GLY A 280 -28.95 -12.33 -9.59
CA GLY A 280 -28.15 -12.87 -8.52
C GLY A 280 -28.37 -12.05 -7.26
N ARG A 281 -27.62 -12.37 -6.24
CA ARG A 281 -27.74 -11.80 -4.91
C ARG A 281 -26.87 -10.55 -4.77
N LEU A 282 -27.44 -9.47 -4.26
CA LEU A 282 -26.70 -8.26 -3.93
C LEU A 282 -25.89 -8.48 -2.64
N THR A 283 -24.58 -8.25 -2.71
CA THR A 283 -23.67 -8.28 -1.57
C THR A 283 -22.70 -7.11 -1.60
N ALA A 284 -21.97 -6.91 -0.50
CA ALA A 284 -20.85 -5.99 -0.42
C ALA A 284 -19.56 -6.79 -0.14
N TYR A 285 -18.51 -6.52 -0.90
CA TYR A 285 -17.19 -7.13 -0.72
C TYR A 285 -16.11 -6.06 -0.91
N GLN A 286 -15.16 -5.99 0.03
CA GLN A 286 -14.06 -5.01 0.02
C GLN A 286 -14.51 -3.56 -0.26
N ASN A 287 -15.56 -3.09 0.44
CA ASN A 287 -16.14 -1.75 0.26
C ASN A 287 -16.73 -1.46 -1.13
N GLN A 288 -17.16 -2.50 -1.83
CA GLN A 288 -17.83 -2.39 -3.12
C GLN A 288 -19.11 -3.24 -3.17
N LEU A 289 -20.15 -2.71 -3.80
CA LEU A 289 -21.35 -3.48 -4.12
C LEU A 289 -21.10 -4.43 -5.29
N GLN A 290 -21.61 -5.64 -5.18
CA GLN A 290 -21.53 -6.65 -6.23
C GLN A 290 -22.80 -7.51 -6.30
N ILE A 291 -23.05 -8.12 -7.46
CA ILE A 291 -23.99 -9.23 -7.62
C ILE A 291 -23.21 -10.53 -7.63
N ASP A 292 -23.54 -11.47 -6.73
CA ASP A 292 -23.00 -12.82 -6.68
C ASP A 292 -24.10 -13.89 -6.83
N GLN A 293 -23.74 -15.17 -6.73
CA GLN A 293 -24.71 -16.30 -6.79
C GLN A 293 -25.66 -16.22 -8.00
N ILE A 294 -25.07 -16.06 -9.19
CA ILE A 294 -25.82 -15.95 -10.43
C ILE A 294 -26.66 -17.22 -10.68
N GLN A 295 -27.95 -17.02 -10.97
CA GLN A 295 -28.95 -18.09 -10.97
C GLN A 295 -29.05 -18.85 -12.31
N GLN A 296 -28.59 -18.23 -13.40
CA GLN A 296 -28.61 -18.79 -14.76
C GLN A 296 -27.50 -18.16 -15.64
N ASP A 297 -27.25 -18.74 -16.81
CA ASP A 297 -26.34 -18.16 -17.80
C ASP A 297 -26.73 -16.71 -18.14
N ILE A 298 -25.71 -15.87 -18.35
CA ILE A 298 -25.84 -14.45 -18.65
C ILE A 298 -26.48 -14.29 -20.02
N GLU A 299 -27.65 -13.66 -20.05
CA GLU A 299 -28.39 -13.47 -21.28
C GLU A 299 -27.98 -12.16 -21.96
N THR A 300 -27.62 -12.25 -23.23
CA THR A 300 -27.26 -11.10 -24.06
C THR A 300 -28.49 -10.60 -24.79
N CYS A 301 -28.86 -9.34 -24.55
CA CYS A 301 -30.04 -8.71 -25.14
C CYS A 301 -29.72 -7.89 -26.38
N ASN A 302 -28.58 -7.20 -26.37
CA ASN A 302 -28.08 -6.44 -27.51
C ASN A 302 -26.56 -6.54 -27.54
N SER A 303 -25.97 -6.65 -28.73
CA SER A 303 -24.52 -6.64 -28.91
C SER A 303 -24.00 -5.30 -29.41
N ASN A 304 -22.71 -5.03 -29.22
CA ASN A 304 -22.02 -3.80 -29.68
C ASN A 304 -22.58 -2.49 -29.08
N MET A 305 -22.98 -2.55 -27.81
CA MET A 305 -23.56 -1.45 -27.05
C MET A 305 -22.52 -0.58 -26.32
N LEU A 306 -21.21 -0.88 -26.43
CA LEU A 306 -20.16 -0.10 -25.76
C LEU A 306 -20.18 1.39 -26.14
N GLY A 307 -20.58 1.74 -27.37
CA GLY A 307 -20.73 3.12 -27.82
C GLY A 307 -21.82 3.93 -27.08
N GLN A 308 -22.69 3.27 -26.31
CA GLN A 308 -23.71 3.89 -25.45
C GLN A 308 -23.18 4.24 -24.05
N ILE A 309 -21.89 4.02 -23.80
CA ILE A 309 -21.21 4.32 -22.54
C ILE A 309 -20.03 5.22 -22.84
N GLN A 310 -20.09 6.48 -22.40
CA GLN A 310 -18.96 7.40 -22.48
C GLN A 310 -18.14 7.36 -21.19
N PRO A 311 -16.80 7.25 -21.26
CA PRO A 311 -15.95 7.33 -20.08
C PRO A 311 -16.14 8.65 -19.34
N ILE A 312 -16.43 8.56 -18.04
CA ILE A 312 -16.60 9.73 -17.18
C ILE A 312 -15.23 10.37 -16.95
N SER A 313 -15.13 11.68 -17.20
CA SER A 313 -13.89 12.41 -16.94
C SER A 313 -13.75 12.74 -15.47
N LEU A 314 -12.70 12.23 -14.82
CA LEU A 314 -12.35 12.52 -13.44
C LEU A 314 -11.03 13.29 -13.38
N ASN A 315 -10.94 14.25 -12.48
CA ASN A 315 -9.73 15.02 -12.26
C ASN A 315 -9.25 14.82 -10.83
N LEU A 316 -7.93 14.78 -10.64
CA LEU A 316 -7.29 15.00 -9.36
C LEU A 316 -7.12 16.51 -9.13
N PRO A 317 -7.11 16.99 -7.87
CA PRO A 317 -7.39 16.21 -6.67
C PRO A 317 -8.89 15.89 -6.52
N PHE A 318 -9.19 14.78 -5.85
CA PHE A 318 -10.52 14.51 -5.34
C PHE A 318 -10.89 15.54 -4.25
N LYS A 319 -12.19 15.78 -4.08
CA LYS A 319 -12.73 16.62 -3.01
C LYS A 319 -12.90 15.84 -1.71
N SER A 320 -13.30 14.58 -1.85
CA SER A 320 -13.41 13.59 -0.78
C SER A 320 -13.11 12.21 -1.38
N LEU A 321 -12.68 11.26 -0.56
CA LEU A 321 -12.50 9.86 -0.96
C LEU A 321 -13.72 8.99 -0.63
N THR A 322 -14.63 9.48 0.21
CA THR A 322 -15.72 8.68 0.81
C THR A 322 -17.11 9.28 0.61
N GLU A 323 -17.21 10.60 0.38
CA GLU A 323 -18.50 11.23 0.13
C GLU A 323 -19.07 10.83 -1.24
N LEU A 324 -20.39 10.81 -1.37
CA LEU A 324 -21.08 10.53 -2.64
C LEU A 324 -21.35 11.80 -3.47
N THR A 325 -20.91 12.96 -2.98
CA THR A 325 -21.09 14.27 -3.60
C THR A 325 -19.83 14.76 -4.30
N GLU A 326 -19.98 15.77 -5.15
CA GLU A 326 -18.87 16.44 -5.85
C GLU A 326 -17.98 15.47 -6.67
N ASN A 327 -16.67 15.75 -6.71
CA ASN A 327 -15.62 14.97 -7.36
C ASN A 327 -15.02 13.99 -6.33
N SER A 328 -15.66 12.83 -6.17
CA SER A 328 -15.25 11.76 -5.27
C SER A 328 -15.23 10.42 -6.00
N PRO A 329 -14.23 9.56 -5.79
CA PRO A 329 -14.15 8.28 -6.47
C PRO A 329 -15.27 7.31 -6.02
N GLN A 330 -15.75 7.39 -4.78
CA GLN A 330 -16.84 6.55 -4.28
C GLN A 330 -18.12 6.70 -5.11
N ARG A 331 -18.41 7.91 -5.60
CA ARG A 331 -19.57 8.22 -6.44
C ARG A 331 -19.54 7.47 -7.79
N TYR A 332 -18.35 7.18 -8.30
CA TYR A 332 -18.15 6.60 -9.64
C TYR A 332 -17.61 5.16 -9.56
N GLN A 333 -17.70 4.52 -8.39
CA GLN A 333 -17.20 3.16 -8.18
C GLN A 333 -17.85 2.16 -9.14
N GLY A 334 -17.02 1.41 -9.84
CA GLY A 334 -17.35 0.43 -10.88
C GLY A 334 -17.57 1.00 -12.28
N MET A 335 -17.57 2.32 -12.44
CA MET A 335 -17.86 2.95 -13.74
C MET A 335 -16.61 3.03 -14.63
N LEU A 336 -16.84 3.09 -15.93
CA LEU A 336 -15.82 3.45 -16.92
C LEU A 336 -15.45 4.93 -16.77
N VAL A 337 -14.18 5.20 -16.48
CA VAL A 337 -13.66 6.55 -16.26
C VAL A 337 -12.40 6.82 -17.08
N LYS A 338 -12.12 8.09 -17.33
CA LYS A 338 -10.85 8.57 -17.87
C LYS A 338 -10.31 9.73 -17.05
N LEU A 339 -8.99 9.80 -16.89
CA LEU A 339 -8.28 10.93 -16.32
C LEU A 339 -7.60 11.71 -17.46
N PRO A 340 -8.16 12.86 -17.89
CA PRO A 340 -7.63 13.62 -19.02
C PRO A 340 -6.34 14.37 -18.68
N GLN A 341 -6.00 14.49 -17.38
CA GLN A 341 -4.77 15.11 -16.92
C GLN A 341 -3.56 14.22 -17.24
N SER A 342 -2.42 14.85 -17.53
CA SER A 342 -1.13 14.12 -17.52
C SER A 342 -0.76 13.84 -16.07
N LEU A 343 -0.64 12.57 -15.72
CA LEU A 343 -0.37 12.14 -14.35
C LEU A 343 1.07 11.68 -14.20
N THR A 344 1.77 12.17 -13.18
CA THR A 344 3.11 11.73 -12.82
C THR A 344 3.05 10.43 -12.02
N ILE A 345 3.92 9.48 -12.35
CA ILE A 345 4.20 8.32 -11.51
C ILE A 345 4.95 8.83 -10.28
N SER A 346 4.32 8.75 -9.11
CA SER A 346 4.91 9.17 -7.83
C SER A 346 5.49 8.01 -7.02
N GLU A 347 5.15 6.77 -7.37
CA GLU A 347 5.77 5.57 -6.80
C GLU A 347 5.55 4.35 -7.69
N ASN A 348 6.57 3.48 -7.79
CA ASN A 348 6.56 2.24 -8.57
C ASN A 348 7.05 1.02 -7.75
N TYR A 349 7.05 1.11 -6.41
CA TYR A 349 7.55 0.04 -5.53
C TYR A 349 6.84 -1.30 -5.75
N ASN A 350 5.51 -1.26 -5.88
CA ASN A 350 4.66 -2.42 -6.12
C ASN A 350 4.64 -2.88 -7.58
N TYR A 351 5.35 -2.21 -8.49
CA TYR A 351 5.13 -2.39 -9.92
C TYR A 351 5.53 -3.77 -10.43
N GLY A 352 6.70 -4.27 -10.02
CA GLY A 352 7.14 -5.62 -10.41
C GLY A 352 6.37 -6.75 -9.73
N ARG A 353 5.93 -6.52 -8.48
CA ARG A 353 5.28 -7.56 -7.67
C ARG A 353 3.78 -7.66 -7.92
N PHE A 354 3.11 -6.53 -8.08
CA PHE A 354 1.65 -6.41 -8.15
C PHE A 354 1.14 -5.68 -9.39
N GLY A 355 2.02 -5.15 -10.26
CA GLY A 355 1.58 -4.42 -11.46
C GLY A 355 1.09 -2.99 -11.19
N GLU A 356 1.20 -2.52 -9.94
CA GLU A 356 0.62 -1.26 -9.46
C GLU A 356 1.57 -0.06 -9.62
N LEU A 357 1.03 1.06 -10.09
CA LEU A 357 1.69 2.37 -10.16
C LEU A 357 0.87 3.40 -9.40
N SER A 358 1.50 4.20 -8.54
CA SER A 358 0.81 5.34 -7.91
C SER A 358 0.97 6.58 -8.78
N LEU A 359 -0.16 7.16 -9.20
CA LEU A 359 -0.24 8.32 -10.08
C LEU A 359 -0.74 9.56 -9.33
N SER A 360 -0.26 10.75 -9.70
CA SER A 360 -0.66 12.03 -9.12
C SER A 360 -0.46 13.20 -10.12
N LEU A 361 -0.85 14.43 -9.76
CA LEU A 361 -0.68 15.62 -10.62
C LEU A 361 0.78 16.08 -10.83
N GLY A 362 1.70 15.48 -10.09
CA GLY A 362 3.11 15.83 -10.00
C GLY A 362 3.73 15.00 -8.89
N ARG A 363 5.07 15.02 -8.79
CA ARG A 363 5.77 14.29 -7.73
C ARG A 363 5.24 14.71 -6.37
N LEU A 364 4.80 13.74 -5.58
CA LEU A 364 4.43 13.97 -4.19
C LEU A 364 5.68 13.97 -3.32
N TYR A 365 5.70 14.82 -2.31
CA TYR A 365 6.78 14.91 -1.34
C TYR A 365 6.28 14.51 0.05
N ILE A 366 7.17 13.89 0.82
CA ILE A 366 6.92 13.61 2.22
C ILE A 366 6.68 14.93 2.96
N PRO A 367 5.57 15.08 3.72
CA PRO A 367 5.28 16.33 4.41
C PRO A 367 6.38 16.78 5.36
N THR A 368 6.97 15.86 6.13
CA THR A 368 8.08 16.13 7.07
C THR A 368 9.44 16.33 6.38
N ASN A 369 9.52 16.25 5.06
CA ASN A 369 10.67 16.73 4.28
C ASN A 369 10.61 18.24 4.04
N LEU A 370 9.41 18.83 4.02
CA LEU A 370 9.18 20.24 3.70
C LEU A 370 8.76 21.08 4.90
N HIS A 371 8.06 20.48 5.86
CA HIS A 371 7.45 21.17 7.00
C HIS A 371 7.73 20.44 8.31
N ALA A 372 7.76 21.17 9.43
CA ALA A 372 7.98 20.57 10.74
C ALA A 372 6.85 19.58 11.10
N PRO A 373 7.15 18.51 11.87
CA PRO A 373 6.17 17.57 12.39
C PRO A 373 5.01 18.28 13.08
N LEU A 374 3.79 17.74 12.92
CA LEU A 374 2.53 18.27 13.49
C LEU A 374 2.14 19.70 13.10
N SER A 375 2.93 20.41 12.28
CA SER A 375 2.58 21.72 11.75
C SER A 375 1.31 21.67 10.89
N ASN A 376 0.65 22.82 10.74
CA ASN A 376 -0.54 22.91 9.89
C ASN A 376 -0.16 22.65 8.43
N GLU A 377 0.97 23.16 7.99
CA GLU A 377 1.50 22.98 6.64
C GLU A 377 1.79 21.50 6.34
N ALA A 378 2.34 20.74 7.29
CA ALA A 378 2.56 19.29 7.12
C ALA A 378 1.22 18.54 6.98
N LYS A 379 0.23 18.86 7.83
CA LYS A 379 -1.10 18.23 7.79
C LYS A 379 -1.86 18.57 6.50
N GLU A 380 -1.80 19.83 6.07
CA GLU A 380 -2.42 20.30 4.83
C GLU A 380 -1.79 19.62 3.60
N LEU A 381 -0.45 19.49 3.58
CA LEU A 381 0.24 18.78 2.51
C LEU A 381 -0.09 17.28 2.52
N ALA A 382 -0.16 16.63 3.68
CA ALA A 382 -0.57 15.24 3.79
C ALA A 382 -1.98 15.03 3.22
N GLN A 383 -2.95 15.86 3.61
CA GLN A 383 -4.31 15.80 3.08
C GLN A 383 -4.35 16.04 1.57
N LYS A 384 -3.56 17.01 1.07
CA LYS A 384 -3.43 17.27 -0.36
C LYS A 384 -2.87 16.06 -1.11
N ASN A 385 -1.82 15.42 -0.59
CA ASN A 385 -1.22 14.23 -1.17
C ASN A 385 -2.23 13.08 -1.24
N LEU A 386 -2.99 12.85 -0.16
CA LEU A 386 -4.02 11.82 -0.08
C LEU A 386 -5.12 12.01 -1.14
N LEU A 387 -5.56 13.25 -1.36
CA LEU A 387 -6.59 13.59 -2.35
C LEU A 387 -6.05 13.67 -3.78
N SER A 388 -4.73 13.76 -3.97
CA SER A 388 -4.09 13.96 -5.28
C SER A 388 -3.46 12.69 -5.85
N LYS A 389 -3.85 11.50 -5.36
CA LYS A 389 -3.31 10.22 -5.82
C LYS A 389 -4.37 9.22 -6.26
N ILE A 390 -4.02 8.35 -7.20
CA ILE A 390 -4.79 7.17 -7.60
C ILE A 390 -3.84 6.05 -8.05
N ILE A 391 -4.20 4.79 -7.83
CA ILE A 391 -3.41 3.66 -8.33
C ILE A 391 -3.84 3.31 -9.76
N LEU A 392 -2.89 3.05 -10.65
CA LEU A 392 -3.13 2.36 -11.92
C LEU A 392 -2.61 0.93 -11.77
N ASP A 393 -3.49 -0.04 -11.94
CA ASP A 393 -3.23 -1.46 -11.69
C ASP A 393 -3.10 -2.23 -13.01
N ASP A 394 -2.81 -3.54 -12.98
CA ASP A 394 -2.60 -4.36 -14.18
C ASP A 394 -3.79 -5.28 -14.54
N GLY A 395 -4.82 -5.35 -13.68
CA GLY A 395 -6.01 -6.19 -13.88
C GLY A 395 -5.88 -7.64 -13.42
N TYR A 396 -4.88 -7.99 -12.61
CA TYR A 396 -4.63 -9.37 -12.16
C TYR A 396 -4.50 -9.50 -10.64
N ASN A 397 -4.85 -10.68 -10.11
CA ASN A 397 -4.73 -11.01 -8.69
C ASN A 397 -3.42 -11.70 -8.33
N ASN A 398 -2.66 -12.22 -9.31
CA ASN A 398 -1.42 -12.95 -9.05
C ASN A 398 -0.21 -12.02 -9.06
N GLN A 399 0.82 -12.40 -8.30
CA GLN A 399 2.05 -11.62 -8.16
C GLN A 399 3.09 -11.93 -9.25
N ASN A 400 4.08 -11.05 -9.37
CA ASN A 400 5.32 -11.22 -10.13
C ASN A 400 5.10 -11.48 -11.63
N ARG A 401 4.12 -10.78 -12.21
CA ARG A 401 3.93 -10.73 -13.65
C ARG A 401 5.00 -9.83 -14.28
N THR A 402 5.30 -10.06 -15.55
CA THR A 402 6.09 -9.10 -16.32
C THR A 402 5.40 -7.74 -16.28
N PRO A 403 6.09 -6.66 -15.90
CA PRO A 403 5.53 -5.33 -15.93
C PRO A 403 4.94 -4.98 -17.31
N TRP A 404 3.74 -4.42 -17.31
CA TRP A 404 2.90 -4.26 -18.50
C TRP A 404 3.14 -2.95 -19.29
N LEU A 405 3.94 -2.03 -18.73
CA LEU A 405 4.31 -0.71 -19.24
C LEU A 405 5.79 -0.40 -18.97
N PRO A 406 6.50 0.22 -19.92
CA PRO A 406 6.19 0.20 -21.36
C PRO A 406 6.04 -1.24 -21.89
N GLN A 407 5.43 -1.38 -23.06
CA GLN A 407 5.56 -2.64 -23.81
C GLN A 407 7.05 -2.93 -24.03
N ASN A 408 7.46 -4.18 -23.79
CA ASN A 408 8.88 -4.59 -23.74
C ASN A 408 9.67 -3.92 -22.61
N PHE A 409 9.12 -3.95 -21.40
CA PHE A 409 9.80 -3.51 -20.18
C PHE A 409 11.15 -4.22 -20.04
N SER A 410 12.21 -3.46 -19.76
CA SER A 410 13.58 -3.96 -19.55
C SER A 410 14.41 -2.92 -18.80
N ALA A 411 15.64 -3.27 -18.42
CA ALA A 411 16.56 -2.31 -17.82
C ALA A 411 16.85 -1.08 -18.70
N ALA A 412 16.80 -1.23 -20.03
CA ALA A 412 16.97 -0.16 -21.01
C ALA A 412 15.65 0.58 -21.35
N ASN A 413 14.49 -0.05 -21.12
CA ASN A 413 13.17 0.50 -21.36
C ASN A 413 12.33 0.42 -20.08
N THR A 414 12.72 1.22 -19.10
CA THR A 414 12.15 1.25 -17.73
C THR A 414 10.92 2.16 -17.63
N LEU A 415 10.31 2.18 -16.44
CA LEU A 415 9.24 3.09 -16.07
C LEU A 415 9.52 3.73 -14.69
N ARG A 416 10.10 4.94 -14.71
CA ARG A 416 10.60 5.62 -13.52
C ARG A 416 9.55 6.50 -12.86
N VAL A 417 9.71 6.71 -11.55
CA VAL A 417 9.06 7.82 -10.85
C VAL A 417 9.47 9.13 -11.53
N GLY A 418 8.52 10.04 -11.73
CA GLY A 418 8.70 11.26 -12.50
C GLY A 418 8.31 11.15 -13.99
N HIS A 419 8.19 9.94 -14.56
CA HIS A 419 7.53 9.77 -15.85
C HIS A 419 6.05 10.17 -15.75
N GLN A 420 5.46 10.56 -16.87
CA GLN A 420 4.04 10.90 -16.94
C GLN A 420 3.26 9.91 -17.80
N LEU A 421 2.00 9.69 -17.44
CA LEU A 421 1.03 8.93 -18.22
C LEU A 421 -0.09 9.87 -18.68
N GLN A 422 -0.43 9.76 -19.96
CA GLN A 422 -1.60 10.41 -20.56
C GLN A 422 -2.63 9.37 -20.98
N ASN A 423 -3.90 9.79 -21.06
CA ASN A 423 -5.02 8.96 -21.48
C ASN A 423 -5.19 7.72 -20.58
N VAL A 424 -5.08 7.91 -19.27
CA VAL A 424 -5.40 6.84 -18.30
C VAL A 424 -6.91 6.65 -18.30
N GLU A 425 -7.35 5.46 -18.71
CA GLU A 425 -8.76 5.09 -18.84
C GLU A 425 -8.96 3.65 -18.37
N GLY A 426 -10.08 3.38 -17.70
CA GLY A 426 -10.40 2.06 -17.19
C GLY A 426 -11.56 2.06 -16.20
N ILE A 427 -11.71 0.98 -15.45
CA ILE A 427 -12.74 0.88 -14.40
C ILE A 427 -12.21 1.49 -13.11
N LEU A 428 -12.92 2.46 -12.54
CA LEU A 428 -12.62 2.95 -11.20
C LEU A 428 -13.15 1.97 -10.16
N GLU A 429 -12.29 1.38 -9.34
CA GLU A 429 -12.72 0.48 -8.26
C GLU A 429 -11.96 0.73 -6.95
N TYR A 430 -12.42 0.06 -5.89
CA TYR A 430 -11.74 0.02 -4.60
C TYR A 430 -11.37 -1.43 -4.27
N ARG A 431 -10.08 -1.70 -4.14
CA ARG A 431 -9.55 -3.03 -3.81
C ARG A 431 -8.24 -2.88 -3.05
N PHE A 432 -7.91 -3.85 -2.21
CA PHE A 432 -6.68 -3.86 -1.39
C PHE A 432 -6.42 -2.52 -0.66
N ASN A 433 -7.49 -1.93 -0.11
CA ASN A 433 -7.47 -0.65 0.61
C ASN A 433 -7.04 0.58 -0.21
N GLY A 434 -7.24 0.59 -1.53
CA GLY A 434 -6.91 1.73 -2.38
C GLY A 434 -7.85 1.91 -3.56
N TRP A 435 -8.11 3.18 -3.89
CA TRP A 435 -8.77 3.60 -5.13
C TRP A 435 -7.84 3.38 -6.31
N ARG A 436 -8.35 2.68 -7.34
CA ARG A 436 -7.55 2.29 -8.49
C ARG A 436 -8.32 2.34 -9.79
N ILE A 437 -7.59 2.51 -10.88
CA ILE A 437 -8.06 2.31 -12.24
C ILE A 437 -7.59 0.93 -12.70
N GLN A 438 -8.53 0.06 -13.02
CA GLN A 438 -8.25 -1.23 -13.65
C GLN A 438 -8.25 -1.09 -15.17
N PRO A 439 -7.22 -1.57 -15.87
CA PRO A 439 -7.19 -1.57 -17.31
C PRO A 439 -8.24 -2.55 -17.85
N ILE A 440 -8.67 -2.29 -19.08
CA ILE A 440 -9.64 -3.12 -19.80
C ILE A 440 -8.87 -3.90 -20.86
N GLN A 441 -8.99 -5.23 -20.85
CA GLN A 441 -8.28 -6.08 -21.79
C GLN A 441 -8.67 -5.73 -23.24
N GLY A 442 -7.68 -5.47 -24.08
CA GLY A 442 -7.89 -5.09 -25.48
C GLY A 442 -8.09 -3.58 -25.72
N SER A 443 -8.15 -2.77 -24.67
CA SER A 443 -8.17 -1.31 -24.78
C SER A 443 -6.77 -0.72 -25.01
N ASN A 444 -6.72 0.53 -25.45
CA ASN A 444 -5.47 1.26 -25.64
C ASN A 444 -4.76 1.47 -24.30
N LEU A 445 -3.44 1.28 -24.30
CA LEU A 445 -2.59 1.57 -23.15
C LEU A 445 -2.37 3.09 -22.98
N PRO A 446 -2.14 3.57 -21.75
CA PRO A 446 -1.73 4.95 -21.51
C PRO A 446 -0.46 5.31 -22.29
N THR A 447 -0.39 6.55 -22.76
CA THR A 447 0.81 7.07 -23.42
C THR A 447 1.84 7.48 -22.37
N ILE A 448 3.05 6.93 -22.47
CA ILE A 448 4.15 7.25 -21.55
C ILE A 448 4.91 8.47 -22.08
N ILE A 449 5.05 9.49 -21.26
CA ILE A 449 5.88 10.67 -21.51
C ILE A 449 7.09 10.61 -20.59
N LYS A 450 8.27 10.63 -21.19
CA LYS A 450 9.55 10.55 -20.51
C LYS A 450 10.24 11.92 -20.51
N PRO A 451 10.92 12.32 -19.43
CA PRO A 451 11.76 13.51 -19.45
C PRO A 451 12.91 13.34 -20.44
N THR A 452 13.50 14.44 -20.91
CA THR A 452 14.68 14.43 -21.78
C THR A 452 15.83 15.21 -21.12
N PRO A 453 16.95 14.56 -20.76
CA PRO A 453 17.21 13.12 -20.84
C PRO A 453 16.38 12.33 -19.80
N GLU A 454 16.04 11.07 -20.12
CA GLU A 454 15.28 10.17 -19.21
C GLU A 454 16.07 9.84 -17.95
N ARG A 455 17.36 9.56 -18.15
CA ARG A 455 18.33 9.23 -17.11
C ARG A 455 19.47 10.26 -17.16
N PRO A 456 19.43 11.32 -16.34
CA PRO A 456 20.50 12.31 -16.30
C PRO A 456 21.83 11.67 -15.89
N THR A 457 22.93 12.08 -16.51
CA THR A 457 24.27 11.74 -16.06
C THR A 457 24.62 12.53 -14.80
N VAL A 458 25.52 11.99 -13.98
CA VAL A 458 26.07 12.73 -12.85
C VAL A 458 26.77 14.01 -13.33
N ILE A 459 26.72 15.04 -12.49
CA ILE A 459 27.35 16.33 -12.77
C ILE A 459 28.87 16.17 -12.69
N ALA A 460 29.58 16.59 -13.74
CA ALA A 460 31.03 16.52 -13.79
C ALA A 460 31.68 17.30 -12.63
N LYS A 461 32.73 16.73 -12.05
CA LYS A 461 33.54 17.35 -10.98
C LYS A 461 34.61 18.25 -11.58
N GLU A 462 34.83 19.43 -11.00
CA GLU A 462 36.02 20.25 -11.34
C GLU A 462 37.29 19.65 -10.69
N ASP A 463 38.39 19.54 -11.44
CA ASP A 463 39.64 18.89 -10.99
C ASP A 463 40.24 19.42 -9.69
N LYS A 464 40.00 20.71 -9.37
CA LYS A 464 40.51 21.36 -8.15
C LYS A 464 39.68 21.05 -6.90
N LEU A 465 38.45 20.56 -7.08
CA LEU A 465 37.53 20.27 -5.98
C LEU A 465 37.79 18.86 -5.44
N ILE A 466 37.47 18.70 -4.16
CA ILE A 466 37.34 17.38 -3.54
C ILE A 466 35.85 17.03 -3.53
N ARG A 467 35.50 15.87 -4.07
CA ARG A 467 34.16 15.31 -4.02
C ARG A 467 34.06 14.25 -2.93
N ALA A 468 33.08 14.40 -2.05
CA ALA A 468 32.68 13.37 -1.12
C ALA A 468 31.27 12.90 -1.45
N ALA A 469 30.98 11.61 -1.25
CA ALA A 469 29.65 11.07 -1.48
C ALA A 469 29.20 10.13 -0.37
N ALA A 470 27.94 10.26 0.04
CA ALA A 470 27.23 9.27 0.84
C ALA A 470 26.55 8.26 -0.09
N PHE A 471 26.71 6.96 0.18
CA PHE A 471 26.02 5.94 -0.62
C PHE A 471 25.63 4.74 0.24
N ASN A 472 24.32 4.54 0.44
CA ASN A 472 23.79 3.30 0.99
C ASN A 472 23.79 2.27 -0.13
N VAL A 473 24.54 1.18 0.06
CA VAL A 473 24.80 0.18 -0.99
C VAL A 473 23.91 -1.07 -0.90
N LEU A 474 22.80 -0.98 -0.14
CA LEU A 474 21.75 -2.01 -0.05
C LEU A 474 22.28 -3.38 0.40
N ASN A 475 22.77 -3.46 1.64
CA ASN A 475 23.28 -4.69 2.27
C ASN A 475 24.34 -5.40 1.41
N TYR A 476 25.42 -4.71 1.09
CA TYR A 476 26.52 -5.24 0.31
C TYR A 476 27.33 -6.26 1.12
N ASP A 477 27.02 -7.54 0.93
CA ASP A 477 27.71 -8.68 1.54
C ASP A 477 28.27 -9.60 0.44
N ASN A 478 29.58 -9.83 0.49
CA ASN A 478 30.30 -10.62 -0.50
C ASN A 478 30.26 -12.13 -0.26
N GLY A 479 29.46 -12.60 0.72
CA GLY A 479 29.31 -14.02 1.00
C GLY A 479 30.58 -14.65 1.58
N LYS A 480 31.45 -13.86 2.23
CA LYS A 480 32.66 -14.36 2.92
C LYS A 480 32.33 -15.51 3.87
N ASN A 481 31.16 -15.45 4.50
CA ASN A 481 30.65 -16.46 5.43
C ASN A 481 29.64 -17.44 4.78
N GLY A 482 29.51 -17.42 3.45
CA GLY A 482 28.58 -18.24 2.67
C GLY A 482 27.32 -17.49 2.20
N PHE A 483 26.60 -18.12 1.27
CA PHE A 483 25.27 -17.71 0.77
C PHE A 483 24.20 -18.72 1.22
N PRO A 484 22.93 -18.30 1.45
CA PRO A 484 22.49 -16.91 1.47
C PRO A 484 23.12 -16.14 2.64
N THR A 485 23.43 -14.86 2.42
CA THR A 485 23.92 -14.01 3.50
C THR A 485 22.76 -13.66 4.46
N GLU A 486 23.07 -13.15 5.65
CA GLU A 486 22.02 -12.73 6.60
C GLU A 486 21.21 -11.53 6.07
N ARG A 487 21.89 -10.63 5.33
CA ARG A 487 21.29 -9.51 4.59
C ARG A 487 21.96 -9.37 3.23
N GLY A 488 21.21 -8.92 2.22
CA GLY A 488 21.73 -8.68 0.88
C GLY A 488 21.46 -9.83 -0.08
N ALA A 489 22.43 -10.11 -0.95
CA ALA A 489 22.34 -11.14 -1.99
C ALA A 489 22.21 -12.55 -1.41
N THR A 490 21.28 -13.34 -1.94
CA THR A 490 21.04 -14.73 -1.49
C THR A 490 21.91 -15.74 -2.24
N SER A 491 22.61 -15.30 -3.29
CA SER A 491 23.52 -16.13 -4.10
C SER A 491 24.71 -15.33 -4.64
N GLN A 492 25.75 -16.05 -5.07
CA GLN A 492 26.91 -15.46 -5.75
C GLN A 492 26.49 -14.68 -7.02
N ALA A 493 25.55 -15.20 -7.80
CA ALA A 493 25.10 -14.56 -9.03
C ALA A 493 24.43 -13.20 -8.77
N GLU A 494 23.62 -13.11 -7.71
CA GLU A 494 23.02 -11.86 -7.25
C GLU A 494 24.06 -10.88 -6.75
N PHE A 495 25.01 -11.34 -5.93
CA PHE A 495 26.11 -10.50 -5.46
C PHE A 495 26.95 -9.95 -6.62
N ASP A 496 27.26 -10.79 -7.61
CA ASP A 496 28.02 -10.37 -8.78
C ASP A 496 27.29 -9.26 -9.56
N LYS A 497 25.96 -9.34 -9.68
CA LYS A 497 25.12 -8.29 -10.28
C LYS A 497 25.15 -7.01 -9.44
N GLN A 498 24.92 -7.14 -8.13
CA GLN A 498 24.95 -6.03 -7.17
C GLN A 498 26.29 -5.29 -7.23
N HIS A 499 27.39 -6.04 -7.12
CA HIS A 499 28.75 -5.53 -7.16
C HIS A 499 29.03 -4.72 -8.42
N ARG A 500 28.71 -5.25 -9.60
CA ARG A 500 28.98 -4.52 -10.85
C ARG A 500 28.19 -3.22 -10.96
N LYS A 501 26.91 -3.22 -10.55
CA LYS A 501 26.08 -2.00 -10.54
C LYS A 501 26.63 -0.94 -9.56
N ILE A 502 26.98 -1.33 -8.33
CA ILE A 502 27.57 -0.42 -7.33
C ILE A 502 28.91 0.13 -7.82
N VAL A 503 29.81 -0.71 -8.34
CA VAL A 503 31.10 -0.26 -8.88
C VAL A 503 30.91 0.68 -10.07
N SER A 504 29.95 0.42 -10.95
CA SER A 504 29.58 1.31 -12.05
C SER A 504 29.12 2.67 -11.54
N ALA A 505 28.24 2.71 -10.53
CA ALA A 505 27.79 3.94 -9.89
C ALA A 505 28.95 4.72 -9.25
N MET A 506 29.79 4.06 -8.46
CA MET A 506 30.94 4.69 -7.78
C MET A 506 32.01 5.19 -8.74
N ARG A 507 32.20 4.55 -9.89
CA ARG A 507 33.09 5.08 -10.93
C ARG A 507 32.50 6.31 -11.61
N ALA A 508 31.19 6.30 -11.89
CA ALA A 508 30.53 7.44 -12.51
C ALA A 508 30.50 8.66 -11.58
N ILE A 509 30.17 8.48 -10.30
CA ILE A 509 30.10 9.58 -9.31
C ILE A 509 31.45 10.32 -9.21
N ASP A 510 32.56 9.61 -9.40
CA ASP A 510 33.92 10.14 -9.35
C ASP A 510 34.21 10.90 -8.03
N ALA A 511 33.79 10.33 -6.90
CA ALA A 511 34.17 10.89 -5.61
C ALA A 511 35.67 10.64 -5.31
N ASP A 512 36.25 11.50 -4.49
CA ASP A 512 37.57 11.29 -3.89
C ASP A 512 37.44 10.55 -2.54
N ILE A 513 36.27 10.64 -1.89
CA ILE A 513 35.92 9.92 -0.66
C ILE A 513 34.47 9.43 -0.73
N TYR A 514 34.23 8.18 -0.34
CA TYR A 514 32.88 7.67 -0.08
C TYR A 514 32.67 7.38 1.41
N GLY A 515 31.58 7.89 1.96
CA GLY A 515 30.95 7.39 3.17
C GLY A 515 29.88 6.37 2.78
N LEU A 516 30.09 5.11 3.13
CA LEU A 516 29.23 4.01 2.74
C LEU A 516 28.38 3.54 3.91
N MET A 517 27.14 3.15 3.63
CA MET A 517 26.25 2.48 4.57
C MET A 517 25.89 1.11 4.03
N GLU A 518 25.58 0.18 4.92
CA GLU A 518 25.18 -1.19 4.60
C GLU A 518 26.29 -2.06 3.98
N ILE A 519 27.52 -1.89 4.42
CA ILE A 519 28.62 -2.82 4.10
C ILE A 519 28.59 -3.95 5.11
N ALA A 520 28.70 -5.21 4.68
CA ALA A 520 28.80 -6.33 5.61
C ALA A 520 29.96 -6.16 6.59
N ASN A 521 29.67 -6.33 7.88
CA ASN A 521 30.60 -6.09 8.98
C ASN A 521 31.49 -7.32 9.24
N ASN A 522 32.14 -7.82 8.18
CA ASN A 522 32.88 -9.09 8.17
C ASN A 522 34.40 -8.91 8.25
N GLY A 523 34.82 -7.77 8.80
CA GLY A 523 36.21 -7.40 9.10
C GLY A 523 36.89 -6.54 8.05
N TYR A 524 38.22 -6.50 8.11
CA TYR A 524 39.07 -5.62 7.29
C TYR A 524 40.19 -6.35 6.53
N ASP A 525 40.19 -7.68 6.54
CA ASP A 525 41.14 -8.48 5.75
C ASP A 525 40.83 -8.42 4.24
N ASN A 526 41.69 -9.01 3.42
CA ASN A 526 41.60 -8.93 1.96
C ASN A 526 40.33 -9.55 1.37
N ASP A 527 39.63 -10.41 2.13
CA ASP A 527 38.41 -11.09 1.70
C ASP A 527 37.16 -10.42 2.28
N SER A 528 37.31 -9.34 3.07
CA SER A 528 36.18 -8.56 3.59
C SER A 528 35.42 -7.83 2.48
N ALA A 529 34.14 -7.54 2.73
CA ALA A 529 33.29 -6.83 1.77
C ALA A 529 33.87 -5.45 1.41
N ILE A 530 34.38 -4.70 2.40
CA ILE A 530 34.99 -3.39 2.15
C ILE A 530 36.27 -3.49 1.32
N ALA A 531 37.11 -4.49 1.56
CA ALA A 531 38.32 -4.72 0.78
C ALA A 531 37.99 -5.12 -0.67
N TYR A 532 37.00 -5.99 -0.84
CA TYR A 532 36.53 -6.44 -2.16
C TYR A 532 36.01 -5.26 -3.01
N LEU A 533 35.17 -4.41 -2.42
CA LEU A 533 34.65 -3.21 -3.08
C LEU A 533 35.76 -2.20 -3.40
N THR A 534 36.65 -1.93 -2.44
CA THR A 534 37.78 -1.00 -2.64
C THR A 534 38.69 -1.45 -3.77
N LYS A 535 39.02 -2.75 -3.83
CA LYS A 535 39.86 -3.34 -4.86
C LYS A 535 39.29 -3.14 -6.27
N ALA A 536 37.96 -3.23 -6.41
CA ALA A 536 37.29 -3.05 -7.70
C ALA A 536 37.38 -1.61 -8.25
N LEU A 537 37.64 -0.61 -7.40
CA LEU A 537 37.84 0.77 -7.83
C LEU A 537 39.28 1.07 -8.27
N GLY A 538 40.24 0.22 -7.90
CA GLY A 538 41.63 0.27 -8.38
C GLY A 538 42.67 0.42 -7.27
N SER A 539 43.96 0.34 -7.64
CA SER A 539 45.08 0.30 -6.69
C SER A 539 45.25 1.57 -5.86
N ASP A 540 44.75 2.71 -6.34
CA ASP A 540 44.82 4.00 -5.65
C ASP A 540 43.78 4.12 -4.54
N TRP A 541 42.76 3.27 -4.54
CA TRP A 541 41.71 3.27 -3.53
C TRP A 541 42.16 2.54 -2.27
N LYS A 542 41.73 3.08 -1.13
CA LYS A 542 42.04 2.61 0.23
C LYS A 542 40.77 2.72 1.08
N TYR A 543 40.71 1.95 2.17
CA TYR A 543 39.66 2.07 3.19
C TYR A 543 40.28 2.43 4.53
N VAL A 544 39.48 3.08 5.38
CA VAL A 544 39.89 3.44 6.75
C VAL A 544 39.69 2.24 7.67
N ILE A 545 40.72 1.93 8.47
CA ILE A 545 40.67 0.89 9.51
C ILE A 545 40.88 1.58 10.87
N PRO A 546 39.88 1.57 11.77
CA PRO A 546 40.07 2.09 13.12
C PRO A 546 41.02 1.20 13.93
N GLU A 547 42.02 1.79 14.57
CA GLU A 547 43.04 1.06 15.31
C GLU A 547 42.45 0.29 16.50
N GLY A 548 42.83 -0.98 16.66
CA GLY A 548 42.32 -1.84 17.74
C GLY A 548 40.93 -2.43 17.49
N HIS A 549 40.35 -2.21 16.31
CA HIS A 549 39.04 -2.74 15.93
C HIS A 549 39.16 -3.72 14.77
N ASN A 550 38.67 -4.94 14.96
CA ASN A 550 38.60 -5.93 13.89
C ASN A 550 37.33 -5.80 13.04
N GLN A 551 36.32 -5.08 13.53
CA GLN A 551 35.04 -4.76 12.88
C GLN A 551 34.44 -3.51 13.57
N LEU A 552 33.41 -2.88 12.99
CA LEU A 552 32.79 -1.67 13.53
C LEU A 552 31.45 -1.98 14.21
N GLY A 553 31.42 -1.99 15.54
CA GLY A 553 30.22 -2.37 16.30
C GLY A 553 29.88 -3.86 16.20
N THR A 554 28.61 -4.20 16.38
CA THR A 554 28.13 -5.60 16.44
C THR A 554 27.04 -5.95 15.42
N ASP A 555 26.42 -4.97 14.75
CA ASP A 555 25.43 -5.23 13.68
C ASP A 555 26.12 -5.91 12.48
N VAL A 556 25.36 -6.71 11.75
CA VAL A 556 25.83 -7.44 10.56
C VAL A 556 26.20 -6.55 9.40
N ILE A 557 25.72 -5.31 9.40
CA ILE A 557 26.15 -4.26 8.49
C ILE A 557 26.70 -3.06 9.25
N ALA A 558 27.70 -2.41 8.66
CA ALA A 558 28.39 -1.26 9.21
C ALA A 558 28.46 -0.10 8.20
N VAL A 559 28.83 1.08 8.71
CA VAL A 559 29.32 2.17 7.87
C VAL A 559 30.79 1.98 7.53
N ALA A 560 31.26 2.57 6.43
CA ALA A 560 32.67 2.54 6.06
C ALA A 560 33.11 3.84 5.37
N ILE A 561 34.43 4.10 5.37
CA ILE A 561 35.05 5.18 4.60
C ILE A 561 36.06 4.58 3.62
N ILE A 562 35.90 4.87 2.34
CA ILE A 562 36.93 4.60 1.32
C ILE A 562 37.36 5.91 0.66
N TYR A 563 38.61 5.97 0.22
CA TYR A 563 39.20 7.18 -0.35
C TYR A 563 40.22 6.88 -1.45
N ASN A 564 40.36 7.82 -2.37
CA ASN A 564 41.38 7.80 -3.41
C ASN A 564 42.68 8.46 -2.90
N SER A 565 43.71 7.64 -2.67
CA SER A 565 45.00 8.09 -2.13
C SER A 565 45.79 9.04 -3.03
N LYS A 566 45.43 9.19 -4.31
CA LYS A 566 46.00 10.22 -5.19
C LYS A 566 45.43 11.61 -4.93
N ARG A 567 44.32 11.70 -4.21
CA ARG A 567 43.51 12.92 -4.08
C ARG A 567 43.51 13.42 -2.66
N VAL A 568 43.41 12.51 -1.69
CA VAL A 568 43.44 12.83 -0.26
C VAL A 568 44.31 11.83 0.51
N GLN A 569 44.86 12.29 1.63
CA GLN A 569 45.58 11.47 2.59
C GLN A 569 44.96 11.59 4.00
N PRO A 570 44.85 10.49 4.76
CA PRO A 570 44.40 10.55 6.15
C PRO A 570 45.33 11.41 7.01
N VAL A 571 44.75 12.14 7.96
CA VAL A 571 45.45 12.90 8.99
C VAL A 571 45.02 12.37 10.35
N ASN A 572 46.00 12.01 11.18
CA ASN A 572 45.82 11.37 12.48
C ASN A 572 45.02 10.06 12.42
N LYS A 573 44.82 9.45 13.60
CA LYS A 573 44.07 8.19 13.77
C LYS A 573 42.58 8.43 13.56
N ALA A 574 41.89 7.46 12.96
CA ALA A 574 40.44 7.43 12.95
C ALA A 574 39.89 7.27 14.37
N ALA A 575 38.71 7.82 14.62
CA ALA A 575 38.02 7.72 15.90
C ALA A 575 36.66 7.03 15.74
N VAL A 576 36.28 6.20 16.71
CA VAL A 576 35.02 5.44 16.69
C VAL A 576 34.07 6.00 17.75
N LEU A 577 32.79 6.09 17.40
CA LEU A 577 31.71 6.39 18.34
C LEU A 577 30.66 5.28 18.29
N ASP A 578 30.47 4.63 19.42
CA ASP A 578 29.35 3.72 19.63
C ASP A 578 28.08 4.51 19.98
N LEU A 579 27.03 4.31 19.18
CA LEU A 579 25.72 4.95 19.31
C LEU A 579 24.68 3.99 19.94
N GLY A 580 25.12 2.84 20.45
CA GLY A 580 24.30 1.82 21.11
C GLY A 580 23.56 0.90 20.14
N ASP A 581 22.90 -0.13 20.70
CA ASP A 581 22.38 -1.33 20.00
C ASP A 581 21.32 -1.12 18.89
N LYS A 582 20.90 0.12 18.62
CA LYS A 582 19.88 0.44 17.61
C LYS A 582 20.41 1.24 16.43
N ASN A 583 21.49 1.98 16.63
CA ASN A 583 22.13 2.78 15.60
C ASN A 583 23.44 2.10 15.19
N ARG A 584 23.90 2.34 13.97
CA ARG A 584 25.18 1.77 13.56
C ARG A 584 26.29 2.60 14.18
N THR A 585 27.24 1.94 14.82
CA THR A 585 28.49 2.56 15.28
C THR A 585 29.11 3.36 14.13
N THR A 586 29.53 4.60 14.39
CA THR A 586 30.13 5.49 13.39
C THR A 586 31.64 5.62 13.58
N ILE A 587 32.31 6.13 12.55
CA ILE A 587 33.75 6.38 12.49
C ILE A 587 34.00 7.79 11.95
N ALA A 588 35.02 8.48 12.44
CA ALA A 588 35.49 9.76 11.92
C ALA A 588 36.92 9.64 11.42
N GLN A 589 37.19 10.16 10.22
CA GLN A 589 38.55 10.30 9.69
C GLN A 589 38.75 11.69 9.10
N SER A 590 39.85 12.34 9.51
CA SER A 590 40.30 13.59 8.91
C SER A 590 41.18 13.34 7.70
N PHE A 591 41.05 14.18 6.68
CA PHE A 591 41.78 14.09 5.43
C PHE A 591 42.37 15.44 5.04
N ARG A 592 43.48 15.41 4.31
CA ARG A 592 44.06 16.58 3.64
C ARG A 592 44.18 16.28 2.13
N PRO A 593 43.86 17.22 1.24
CA PRO A 593 44.16 17.06 -0.18
C PRO A 593 45.65 16.87 -0.44
N VAL A 594 46.02 15.97 -1.35
CA VAL A 594 47.44 15.68 -1.67
C VAL A 594 48.15 16.90 -2.26
N GLN A 595 47.43 17.78 -2.94
CA GLN A 595 47.96 19.03 -3.52
C GLN A 595 48.09 20.18 -2.50
N GLY A 596 47.81 19.94 -1.21
CA GLY A 596 47.76 20.97 -0.18
C GLY A 596 46.38 21.60 0.00
N GLY A 597 46.22 22.41 1.05
CA GLY A 597 44.93 22.99 1.45
C GLY A 597 44.45 22.53 2.83
N GLN A 598 43.20 22.85 3.12
CA GLN A 598 42.61 22.69 4.45
C GLN A 598 42.22 21.24 4.75
N ILE A 599 42.33 20.87 6.03
CA ILE A 599 41.88 19.57 6.54
C ILE A 599 40.35 19.55 6.59
N PHE A 600 39.74 18.39 6.36
CA PHE A 600 38.32 18.17 6.62
C PHE A 600 38.07 16.78 7.21
N THR A 601 37.03 16.64 8.03
CA THR A 601 36.66 15.39 8.69
C THR A 601 35.40 14.81 8.07
N VAL A 602 35.43 13.53 7.71
CA VAL A 602 34.27 12.79 7.20
C VAL A 602 33.76 11.83 8.28
N ILE A 603 32.44 11.83 8.48
CA ILE A 603 31.75 10.98 9.46
C ILE A 603 30.49 10.36 8.80
N PRO A 604 30.55 9.11 8.29
CA PRO A 604 29.37 8.41 7.77
C PRO A 604 28.44 7.94 8.89
N ASN A 605 27.13 8.01 8.68
CA ASN A 605 26.11 7.62 9.66
C ASN A 605 25.06 6.71 9.03
N HIS A 606 24.55 5.78 9.82
CA HIS A 606 23.38 4.96 9.50
C HIS A 606 22.54 4.83 10.78
N LEU A 607 21.59 5.75 10.96
CA LEU A 607 20.75 5.77 12.17
C LEU A 607 19.63 4.73 12.08
N LYS A 608 18.98 4.46 13.22
CA LYS A 608 17.90 3.46 13.33
C LYS A 608 16.77 3.75 12.33
N SER A 609 16.37 2.73 11.58
CA SER A 609 15.27 2.84 10.60
C SER A 609 13.92 3.21 11.22
N LYS A 610 13.08 3.89 10.42
CA LYS A 610 11.71 4.31 10.77
C LYS A 610 10.71 3.15 10.92
N SER A 611 11.13 1.91 10.61
CA SER A 611 10.29 0.72 10.73
C SER A 611 9.87 0.45 12.17
N CYS A 612 8.57 0.21 12.36
CA CYS A 612 7.97 -0.13 13.65
C CYS A 612 8.12 -1.61 14.03
N SER A 613 8.85 -2.40 13.23
CA SER A 613 9.12 -3.79 13.59
C SER A 613 9.88 -3.86 14.93
N GLY A 614 9.37 -4.69 15.85
CA GLY A 614 9.97 -4.92 17.16
C GLY A 614 9.87 -3.75 18.16
N VAL A 615 9.07 -2.72 17.87
CA VAL A 615 8.84 -1.61 18.82
C VAL A 615 7.72 -1.97 19.80
N ASN A 616 7.89 -1.61 21.07
CA ASN A 616 6.80 -1.68 22.04
C ASN A 616 5.83 -0.52 21.78
N ALA A 617 4.54 -0.81 21.54
CA ALA A 617 3.52 0.20 21.25
C ALA A 617 3.30 1.22 22.38
N ALA A 618 3.70 0.92 23.62
CA ALA A 618 3.65 1.85 24.75
C ALA A 618 4.94 2.68 24.93
N SER A 619 5.98 2.42 24.13
CA SER A 619 7.23 3.18 24.15
C SER A 619 7.07 4.53 23.46
N LEU A 620 7.89 5.52 23.86
CA LEU A 620 8.06 6.76 23.10
C LEU A 620 8.64 6.52 21.70
N ASP A 621 9.32 5.39 21.48
CA ASP A 621 9.79 4.98 20.15
C ASP A 621 8.66 4.43 19.25
N ALA A 622 7.46 4.18 19.77
CA ALA A 622 6.32 3.83 18.93
C ALA A 622 5.98 5.00 17.98
N ASP A 623 5.25 4.73 16.91
CA ASP A 623 4.82 5.77 15.99
C ASP A 623 3.86 6.73 16.71
N GLN A 624 4.30 7.98 16.88
CA GLN A 624 3.52 9.02 17.54
C GLN A 624 2.51 9.67 16.60
N LYS A 625 2.39 9.20 15.35
CA LYS A 625 1.50 9.72 14.31
C LYS A 625 1.75 11.20 14.00
N ASP A 626 3.01 11.58 14.04
CA ASP A 626 3.51 12.93 13.76
C ASP A 626 4.20 13.03 12.39
N GLY A 627 4.18 11.94 11.61
CA GLY A 627 4.86 11.81 10.33
C GLY A 627 6.32 11.35 10.44
N GLN A 628 6.86 11.20 11.65
CA GLN A 628 8.26 10.85 11.88
C GLN A 628 8.51 9.35 11.98
N GLY A 629 7.44 8.54 12.11
CA GLY A 629 7.52 7.08 12.22
C GLY A 629 8.20 6.63 13.52
N CYS A 630 8.43 5.33 13.64
CA CYS A 630 9.00 4.75 14.85
C CYS A 630 10.48 5.15 15.07
N TRP A 631 10.94 4.96 16.31
CA TRP A 631 12.31 5.18 16.77
C TRP A 631 12.81 6.63 16.65
N ASN A 632 11.91 7.62 16.61
CA ASN A 632 12.30 9.03 16.54
C ASN A 632 13.13 9.47 17.77
N PRO A 633 12.73 9.19 19.04
CA PRO A 633 13.55 9.51 20.20
C PRO A 633 14.94 8.86 20.17
N THR A 634 15.02 7.59 19.76
CA THR A 634 16.30 6.88 19.57
C THR A 634 17.21 7.59 18.56
N ARG A 635 16.66 8.08 17.43
CA ARG A 635 17.42 8.85 16.42
C ARG A 635 17.88 10.21 16.95
N ILE A 636 17.02 10.92 17.70
CA ILE A 636 17.38 12.21 18.33
C ILE A 636 18.57 12.00 19.29
N HIS A 637 18.50 11.00 20.15
CA HIS A 637 19.56 10.71 21.11
C HIS A 637 20.91 10.44 20.42
N ALA A 638 20.89 9.66 19.34
CA ALA A 638 22.10 9.37 18.56
C ALA A 638 22.71 10.65 17.95
N VAL A 639 21.87 11.54 17.42
CA VAL A 639 22.32 12.83 16.89
C VAL A 639 22.92 13.72 17.98
N GLU A 640 22.32 13.77 19.17
CA GLU A 640 22.86 14.54 20.29
C GLU A 640 24.23 14.02 20.73
N GLN A 641 24.41 12.71 20.81
CA GLN A 641 25.71 12.08 21.10
C GLN A 641 26.74 12.41 20.01
N LEU A 642 26.33 12.39 18.74
CA LEU A 642 27.18 12.71 17.59
C LEU A 642 27.66 14.16 17.64
N ILE A 643 26.77 15.12 17.92
CA ILE A 643 27.10 16.54 18.08
C ILE A 643 28.12 16.73 19.22
N GLN A 644 27.87 16.11 20.38
CA GLN A 644 28.75 16.22 21.55
C GLN A 644 30.13 15.59 21.29
N TRP A 645 30.18 14.47 20.57
CA TRP A 645 31.42 13.80 20.22
C TRP A 645 32.22 14.58 19.17
N ALA A 646 31.57 15.06 18.11
CA ALA A 646 32.18 15.90 17.09
C ALA A 646 32.80 17.18 17.68
N ALA A 647 32.12 17.82 18.64
CA ALA A 647 32.62 19.00 19.34
C ALA A 647 33.91 18.76 20.14
N LYS A 648 34.21 17.51 20.53
CA LYS A 648 35.46 17.13 21.21
C LYS A 648 36.64 16.96 20.24
N ASN A 649 36.43 17.16 18.93
CA ASN A 649 37.44 17.01 17.89
C ASN A 649 38.17 15.65 17.98
N PRO A 650 37.45 14.54 17.73
CA PRO A 650 37.92 13.20 18.09
C PRO A 650 39.15 12.74 17.28
N THR A 651 39.41 13.35 16.12
CA THR A 651 40.60 13.11 15.28
C THR A 651 41.75 14.08 15.57
N GLN A 652 41.57 15.02 16.50
CA GLN A 652 42.61 15.92 17.03
C GLN A 652 43.31 16.79 15.97
N VAL A 653 42.53 17.41 15.08
CA VAL A 653 43.05 18.31 14.02
C VAL A 653 42.65 19.76 14.25
N GLU A 654 43.44 20.71 13.76
CA GLU A 654 43.05 22.12 13.76
C GLU A 654 41.96 22.37 12.70
N THR A 655 40.88 23.03 13.09
CA THR A 655 39.71 23.36 12.23
C THR A 655 39.20 22.14 11.44
N PRO A 656 38.44 21.24 12.08
CA PRO A 656 38.12 19.94 11.52
C PRO A 656 37.24 19.98 10.26
N ASN A 657 36.54 21.11 9.96
CA ASN A 657 35.65 21.25 8.80
C ASN A 657 34.78 19.99 8.60
N ILE A 658 33.85 19.77 9.53
CA ILE A 658 33.15 18.49 9.68
C ILE A 658 32.09 18.30 8.60
N LEU A 659 32.13 17.14 7.95
CA LEU A 659 31.12 16.63 7.03
C LEU A 659 30.50 15.34 7.58
N LEU A 660 29.25 15.44 8.01
CA LEU A 660 28.40 14.30 8.31
C LEU A 660 27.76 13.82 7.00
N LEU A 661 27.85 12.53 6.71
CA LEU A 661 27.31 11.91 5.50
C LEU A 661 26.45 10.70 5.89
N GLY A 662 25.42 10.39 5.11
CA GLY A 662 24.78 9.08 5.16
C GLY A 662 23.30 9.08 5.51
N ASP A 663 22.79 7.87 5.75
CA ASP A 663 21.38 7.60 6.01
C ASP A 663 21.04 7.97 7.47
N MET A 664 20.43 9.13 7.64
CA MET A 664 19.97 9.62 8.94
C MET A 664 18.61 9.02 9.31
N ASN A 665 17.99 8.24 8.41
CA ASN A 665 16.65 7.69 8.53
C ASN A 665 15.62 8.74 9.00
N SER A 666 15.82 10.00 8.60
CA SER A 666 15.03 11.15 9.05
C SER A 666 14.87 12.15 7.92
N TYR A 667 13.64 12.61 7.67
CA TYR A 667 13.39 13.63 6.66
C TYR A 667 13.85 15.02 7.09
N ALA A 668 14.06 15.93 6.15
CA ALA A 668 14.82 17.17 6.37
C ALA A 668 14.24 18.14 7.41
N LYS A 669 12.97 18.00 7.80
CA LYS A 669 12.34 18.79 8.87
C LYS A 669 11.96 17.98 10.11
N GLU A 670 12.42 16.74 10.20
CA GLU A 670 12.25 15.90 11.39
C GLU A 670 13.25 16.25 12.49
N ASP A 671 12.89 15.90 13.72
CA ASP A 671 13.60 16.31 14.93
C ASP A 671 15.10 15.99 14.92
N PRO A 672 15.58 14.82 14.44
CA PRO A 672 17.01 14.53 14.38
C PRO A 672 17.77 15.51 13.47
N ILE A 673 17.17 15.93 12.35
CA ILE A 673 17.80 16.88 11.43
C ILE A 673 17.73 18.30 12.01
N LEU A 674 16.60 18.68 12.62
CA LEU A 674 16.44 19.97 13.29
C LEU A 674 17.41 20.13 14.48
N ALA A 675 17.74 19.04 15.17
CA ALA A 675 18.74 19.05 16.25
C ALA A 675 20.14 19.43 15.73
N LEU A 676 20.54 18.94 14.55
CA LEU A 676 21.78 19.34 13.88
C LEU A 676 21.75 20.82 13.46
N GLU A 677 20.64 21.27 12.86
CA GLU A 677 20.48 22.68 12.48
C GLU A 677 20.57 23.62 13.70
N LYS A 678 19.95 23.24 14.83
CA LYS A 678 20.03 23.95 16.11
C LYS A 678 21.46 24.01 16.67
N ALA A 679 22.28 23.01 16.37
CA ALA A 679 23.70 22.97 16.70
C ALA A 679 24.60 23.69 15.66
N ASN A 680 24.02 24.51 14.78
CA ASN A 680 24.69 25.28 13.72
C ASN A 680 25.34 24.44 12.61
N TYR A 681 24.90 23.20 12.43
CA TYR A 681 25.18 22.46 11.20
C TYR A 681 24.24 22.88 10.07
N LYS A 682 24.65 22.67 8.83
CA LYS A 682 23.91 23.01 7.61
C LYS A 682 23.61 21.76 6.80
N VAL A 683 22.32 21.49 6.60
CA VAL A 683 21.83 20.42 5.73
C VAL A 683 22.01 20.88 4.27
N LEU A 684 22.98 20.28 3.59
CA LEU A 684 23.46 20.79 2.30
C LEU A 684 22.46 20.54 1.17
N LEU A 685 21.81 19.37 1.17
CA LEU A 685 20.97 18.97 0.05
C LEU A 685 19.69 19.82 -0.06
N ASN A 686 19.10 20.20 1.08
CA ASN A 686 17.93 21.09 1.16
C ASN A 686 18.29 22.59 1.15
N ASP A 687 19.58 22.95 1.09
CA ASP A 687 20.00 24.34 0.96
C ASP A 687 19.62 24.88 -0.43
N LYS A 688 19.09 26.11 -0.51
CA LYS A 688 18.63 26.72 -1.78
C LYS A 688 19.76 27.33 -2.61
N THR A 689 20.95 27.51 -2.02
CA THR A 689 22.10 28.18 -2.64
C THR A 689 23.05 27.16 -3.25
N ILE A 690 23.41 26.13 -2.48
CA ILE A 690 24.37 25.10 -2.91
C ILE A 690 23.71 23.77 -3.22
N GLY A 691 22.45 23.58 -2.79
CA GLY A 691 21.71 22.32 -2.88
C GLY A 691 20.57 22.34 -3.91
N GLN A 692 19.61 21.42 -3.72
CA GLN A 692 18.40 21.25 -4.54
C GLN A 692 17.14 21.86 -3.86
N GLY A 693 17.30 22.46 -2.68
CA GLY A 693 16.20 23.14 -1.98
C GLY A 693 15.02 22.22 -1.64
N GLU A 694 13.81 22.70 -1.91
CA GLU A 694 12.55 21.98 -1.66
C GLU A 694 12.36 20.76 -2.58
N GLN A 695 13.11 20.68 -3.69
CA GLN A 695 13.02 19.56 -4.62
C GLN A 695 13.92 18.38 -4.24
N ALA A 696 14.70 18.51 -3.18
CA ALA A 696 15.65 17.50 -2.74
C ALA A 696 14.96 16.21 -2.23
N TYR A 697 15.38 15.06 -2.76
CA TYR A 697 15.03 13.73 -2.27
C TYR A 697 16.20 12.75 -2.50
N SER A 698 16.25 11.69 -1.71
CA SER A 698 17.14 10.53 -1.93
C SER A 698 16.39 9.20 -1.93
N TYR A 699 15.11 9.23 -1.56
CA TYR A 699 14.26 8.05 -1.36
C TYR A 699 12.79 8.39 -1.70
N VAL A 700 12.03 7.38 -2.14
CA VAL A 700 10.60 7.47 -2.44
C VAL A 700 9.87 6.36 -1.70
N PHE A 701 8.87 6.72 -0.89
CA PHE A 701 8.16 5.76 -0.06
C PHE A 701 6.74 6.16 0.32
N GLY A 702 5.87 5.17 0.41
CA GLY A 702 4.58 5.26 1.08
C GLY A 702 3.50 5.99 0.29
N VAL A 703 3.70 6.33 -0.98
CA VAL A 703 2.63 6.97 -1.77
C VAL A 703 1.42 6.04 -1.87
N SER A 704 1.64 4.76 -2.20
CA SER A 704 0.54 3.78 -2.24
C SER A 704 0.03 3.43 -0.83
N SER A 705 0.95 3.09 0.09
CA SER A 705 0.62 2.39 1.33
C SER A 705 0.25 3.30 2.51
N ASN A 706 0.62 4.59 2.48
CA ASN A 706 0.28 5.50 3.56
C ASN A 706 -1.17 6.02 3.41
N ALA A 707 -2.03 5.65 4.36
CA ALA A 707 -3.45 6.01 4.37
C ALA A 707 -3.72 7.47 4.79
N GLU A 708 -2.72 8.16 5.33
CA GLU A 708 -2.84 9.51 5.89
C GLU A 708 -2.20 10.59 4.99
N GLY A 709 -1.58 10.19 3.87
CA GLY A 709 -0.95 11.10 2.91
C GLY A 709 0.50 11.50 3.21
N TYR A 710 1.15 10.86 4.19
CA TYR A 710 2.56 11.05 4.53
C TYR A 710 3.54 10.23 3.66
N GLY A 711 3.17 9.95 2.42
CA GLY A 711 4.00 9.27 1.43
C GLY A 711 4.52 10.22 0.34
N GLY A 712 5.64 9.89 -0.28
CA GLY A 712 6.25 10.69 -1.34
C GLY A 712 7.77 10.56 -1.41
N ALA A 713 8.38 11.48 -2.14
CA ALA A 713 9.82 11.67 -2.20
C ALA A 713 10.33 12.48 -0.99
N GLY A 714 11.50 12.11 -0.46
CA GLY A 714 12.17 12.85 0.60
C GLY A 714 13.63 12.43 0.81
N ASN A 715 14.36 13.20 1.62
CA ASN A 715 15.76 12.89 1.95
C ASN A 715 15.85 12.03 3.20
N LEU A 716 16.30 10.79 3.08
CA LEU A 716 16.79 10.01 4.23
C LEU A 716 18.31 10.07 4.31
N ASP A 717 18.97 10.19 3.17
CA ASP A 717 20.41 10.39 3.05
C ASP A 717 20.73 11.87 3.04
N HIS A 718 21.70 12.27 3.85
CA HIS A 718 22.07 13.66 4.00
C HIS A 718 23.56 13.86 3.83
N ALA A 719 23.91 15.07 3.40
CA ALA A 719 25.21 15.66 3.67
C ALA A 719 25.00 16.90 4.53
N ILE A 720 25.69 16.96 5.66
CA ILE A 720 25.48 17.97 6.69
C ILE A 720 26.85 18.52 7.12
N ALA A 721 27.09 19.81 6.90
CA ALA A 721 28.37 20.44 7.18
C ALA A 721 28.32 21.30 8.44
N ASP A 722 29.43 21.37 9.17
CA ASP A 722 29.60 22.46 10.13
C ASP A 722 29.71 23.83 9.43
N SER A 723 29.64 24.91 10.19
CA SER A 723 29.70 26.27 9.65
C SER A 723 31.00 26.58 8.90
N ASN A 724 32.13 25.99 9.31
CA ASN A 724 33.43 26.23 8.68
C ASN A 724 33.51 25.56 7.30
N LEU A 725 33.05 24.32 7.20
CA LEU A 725 33.01 23.58 5.94
C LEU A 725 31.93 24.12 5.00
N TYR A 726 30.76 24.53 5.49
CA TYR A 726 29.68 25.06 4.66
C TYR A 726 30.16 26.18 3.72
N SER A 727 31.00 27.10 4.21
CA SER A 727 31.57 28.19 3.41
C SER A 727 32.44 27.73 2.22
N LYS A 728 32.86 26.46 2.22
CA LYS A 728 33.72 25.83 1.22
C LYS A 728 32.96 24.91 0.27
N VAL A 729 31.71 24.57 0.60
CA VAL A 729 30.86 23.74 -0.25
C VAL A 729 30.46 24.55 -1.49
N LYS A 730 30.75 24.00 -2.67
CA LYS A 730 30.34 24.60 -3.95
C LYS A 730 29.01 24.05 -4.41
N LYS A 731 28.75 22.77 -4.13
CA LYS A 731 27.54 22.11 -4.57
C LYS A 731 27.23 20.88 -3.72
N ALA A 732 25.96 20.62 -3.49
CA ALA A 732 25.45 19.35 -2.99
C ALA A 732 24.25 18.90 -3.84
N PHE A 733 24.18 17.63 -4.20
CA PHE A 733 23.09 17.09 -5.02
C PHE A 733 22.95 15.58 -4.85
N ALA A 734 21.74 15.06 -5.03
CA ALA A 734 21.48 13.64 -5.17
C ALA A 734 21.54 13.26 -6.66
N TRP A 735 22.08 12.08 -6.98
CA TRP A 735 21.98 11.54 -8.32
C TRP A 735 20.92 10.45 -8.38
N HIS A 736 19.79 10.74 -9.03
CA HIS A 736 18.61 9.88 -9.05
C HIS A 736 18.80 8.63 -9.92
N ILE A 737 19.56 7.65 -9.42
CA ILE A 737 19.83 6.38 -10.09
C ILE A 737 19.03 5.23 -9.48
N ASN A 738 18.47 5.39 -8.28
CA ASN A 738 17.92 4.31 -7.47
C ASN A 738 16.46 4.55 -7.07
N ALA A 739 16.17 5.68 -6.41
CA ALA A 739 14.86 5.92 -5.80
C ALA A 739 13.72 6.01 -6.83
N ASP A 740 14.05 6.41 -8.06
CA ASP A 740 13.09 6.53 -9.15
C ASP A 740 12.92 5.23 -9.96
N GLU A 741 13.81 4.24 -9.82
CA GLU A 741 13.76 3.00 -10.61
C GLU A 741 12.86 1.94 -9.93
N PRO A 742 12.10 1.15 -10.72
CA PRO A 742 11.34 0.03 -10.20
C PRO A 742 12.22 -1.00 -9.48
N THR A 743 11.70 -1.55 -8.39
CA THR A 743 12.38 -2.59 -7.59
C THR A 743 12.80 -3.78 -8.42
N VAL A 744 11.97 -4.21 -9.39
CA VAL A 744 12.25 -5.38 -10.24
C VAL A 744 13.53 -5.28 -11.10
N LEU A 745 14.14 -4.09 -11.23
CA LEU A 745 15.41 -3.88 -11.94
C LEU A 745 16.65 -4.00 -11.02
N ASP A 746 16.44 -4.36 -9.76
CA ASP A 746 17.52 -4.63 -8.80
C ASP A 746 18.30 -5.90 -9.15
N TYR A 747 19.25 -6.25 -8.29
CA TYR A 747 20.13 -7.39 -8.49
C TYR A 747 19.45 -8.74 -8.20
N ASN A 748 18.33 -8.74 -7.46
CA ASN A 748 17.64 -9.93 -6.99
C ASN A 748 17.12 -10.78 -8.16
N GLU A 749 17.15 -12.10 -8.02
CA GLU A 749 16.64 -13.03 -9.04
C GLU A 749 15.34 -13.71 -8.65
N GLU A 750 14.90 -13.54 -7.39
CA GLU A 750 13.67 -14.12 -6.91
C GLU A 750 12.47 -13.63 -7.75
N TYR A 751 11.55 -14.55 -8.01
CA TYR A 751 10.33 -14.31 -8.76
C TYR A 751 10.53 -13.87 -10.23
N LYS A 752 11.72 -14.07 -10.80
CA LYS A 752 12.03 -13.81 -12.21
C LYS A 752 12.30 -15.12 -12.97
N ASN A 753 11.78 -15.25 -14.18
CA ASN A 753 12.16 -16.32 -15.11
C ASN A 753 13.50 -15.98 -15.81
N ASP A 754 14.10 -16.92 -16.54
CA ASP A 754 15.43 -16.74 -17.15
C ASP A 754 15.50 -15.57 -18.15
N GLU A 755 14.44 -15.34 -18.91
CA GLU A 755 14.34 -14.21 -19.84
C GLU A 755 14.32 -12.88 -19.08
N GLN A 756 13.51 -12.78 -18.02
CA GLN A 756 13.44 -11.61 -17.15
C GLN A 756 14.77 -11.35 -16.44
N LYS A 757 15.45 -12.40 -15.96
CA LYS A 757 16.79 -12.27 -15.33
C LYS A 757 17.82 -11.66 -16.27
N ALA A 758 17.70 -11.89 -17.58
CA ALA A 758 18.54 -11.29 -18.60
C ALA A 758 18.09 -9.87 -18.98
N LEU A 759 16.79 -9.65 -19.22
CA LEU A 759 16.25 -8.37 -19.69
C LEU A 759 16.21 -7.28 -18.61
N PHE A 760 16.02 -7.65 -17.35
CA PHE A 760 15.85 -6.70 -16.24
C PHE A 760 17.17 -6.29 -15.59
N PHE A 761 18.28 -6.91 -15.99
CA PHE A 761 19.61 -6.56 -15.53
C PHE A 761 20.35 -5.74 -16.60
N ALA A 762 21.01 -4.66 -16.16
CA ALA A 762 22.04 -3.96 -16.91
C ALA A 762 23.22 -3.66 -16.00
N GLU A 763 24.44 -3.71 -16.55
CA GLU A 763 25.68 -3.39 -15.82
C GLU A 763 25.92 -1.88 -15.73
N ASP A 764 24.89 -1.15 -15.31
CA ASP A 764 24.86 0.29 -15.20
C ASP A 764 24.59 0.73 -13.74
N PRO A 765 24.70 2.02 -13.40
CA PRO A 765 24.48 2.52 -12.06
C PRO A 765 23.04 2.37 -11.53
N TYR A 766 22.07 2.19 -12.43
CA TYR A 766 20.65 2.35 -12.13
C TYR A 766 20.12 1.17 -11.32
N ARG A 767 19.33 1.44 -10.28
CA ARG A 767 18.82 0.45 -9.32
C ARG A 767 19.93 -0.43 -8.73
N SER A 768 21.08 0.18 -8.46
CA SER A 768 22.19 -0.44 -7.71
C SER A 768 21.88 -0.53 -6.21
N SER A 769 20.97 0.31 -5.73
CA SER A 769 20.46 0.40 -4.37
C SER A 769 19.00 0.86 -4.41
N ASP A 770 18.37 0.97 -3.25
CA ASP A 770 17.09 1.64 -3.03
C ASP A 770 17.22 3.12 -2.65
N HIS A 771 18.42 3.56 -2.26
CA HIS A 771 18.75 4.95 -1.93
C HIS A 771 19.59 5.61 -3.02
N ASP A 772 19.29 6.86 -3.36
CA ASP A 772 20.14 7.68 -4.24
C ASP A 772 21.41 8.15 -3.50
N PRO A 773 22.60 8.13 -4.15
CA PRO A 773 23.80 8.71 -3.58
C PRO A 773 23.69 10.23 -3.45
N VAL A 774 24.18 10.77 -2.32
CA VAL A 774 24.27 12.22 -2.06
C VAL A 774 25.71 12.67 -2.20
N ILE A 775 25.95 13.66 -3.06
CA ILE A 775 27.27 14.06 -3.54
C ILE A 775 27.53 15.51 -3.15
N VAL A 776 28.75 15.82 -2.70
CA VAL A 776 29.18 17.15 -2.28
C VAL A 776 30.52 17.51 -2.93
N ASP A 777 30.58 18.66 -3.57
CA ASP A 777 31.81 19.24 -4.12
C ASP A 777 32.33 20.35 -3.19
N ILE A 778 33.60 20.24 -2.79
CA ILE A 778 34.21 21.06 -1.73
C ILE A 778 35.50 21.70 -2.26
N ASP A 779 35.65 23.00 -2.02
CA ASP A 779 36.86 23.76 -2.34
C ASP A 779 37.71 23.94 -1.09
N LEU A 780 38.76 23.12 -0.95
CA LEU A 780 39.64 23.10 0.22
C LEU A 780 40.94 23.88 0.01
N GLN A 781 41.07 24.65 -1.07
CA GLN A 781 42.25 25.46 -1.33
C GLN A 781 42.43 26.56 -0.28
N ASP A 782 43.68 26.88 0.07
CA ASP A 782 43.97 27.99 0.98
C ASP A 782 43.71 29.34 0.30
N PRO A 783 42.99 30.27 0.94
CA PRO A 783 42.66 31.57 0.34
C PRO A 783 43.88 32.47 0.05
N GLU A 784 45.09 32.12 0.52
CA GLU A 784 46.31 32.91 0.33
C GLU A 784 47.14 32.58 -0.93
N ASN A 785 46.83 31.50 -1.66
CA ASN A 785 47.50 31.20 -2.93
C ASN A 785 46.81 31.85 -4.15
N LYS A 786 46.66 33.18 -4.13
CA LYS A 786 46.54 33.93 -5.39
C LYS A 786 47.97 34.22 -5.87
N PRO A 787 48.41 33.74 -7.05
CA PRO A 787 49.71 34.12 -7.56
C PRO A 787 49.73 35.64 -7.76
N SER A 788 50.60 36.33 -7.03
CA SER A 788 50.84 37.74 -7.22
C SER A 788 51.28 37.96 -8.67
N THR A 789 50.47 38.64 -9.46
CA THR A 789 50.92 39.22 -10.72
C THR A 789 51.84 40.40 -10.37
N GLN A 790 53.09 40.09 -10.02
CA GLN A 790 54.16 41.08 -10.03
C GLN A 790 54.37 41.51 -11.48
N LYS A 791 53.76 42.64 -11.85
CA LYS A 791 54.14 43.41 -13.02
C LYS A 791 55.60 43.80 -12.86
N SER A 792 56.47 43.22 -13.68
CA SER A 792 57.81 43.73 -13.90
C SER A 792 57.71 45.09 -14.60
N SER A 793 58.00 46.15 -13.86
CA SER A 793 58.28 47.46 -14.44
C SER A 793 59.65 47.40 -15.11
N SER A 794 59.66 47.30 -16.44
CA SER A 794 60.80 47.72 -17.26
C SER A 794 60.27 48.75 -18.25
N GLY A 795 60.81 49.96 -18.18
CA GLY A 795 60.31 51.12 -18.90
C GLY A 795 60.77 51.20 -20.34
N SER A 796 60.09 52.04 -21.13
CA SER A 796 60.69 53.13 -21.91
C SER A 796 59.65 53.70 -22.90
N PHE A 797 59.42 55.01 -22.78
CA PHE A 797 59.05 56.01 -23.79
C PHE A 797 58.24 55.62 -25.04
N GLY A 798 57.11 56.31 -25.25
CA GLY A 798 56.50 56.41 -26.58
C GLY A 798 55.10 57.04 -26.63
N TRP A 799 55.05 58.37 -26.53
CA TRP A 799 54.13 59.30 -27.23
C TRP A 799 52.59 59.21 -27.06
N LEU A 800 52.00 60.41 -27.03
CA LEU A 800 50.56 60.76 -27.02
C LEU A 800 49.95 60.63 -25.61
N SER A 801 49.77 61.70 -24.83
CA SER A 801 48.80 62.75 -25.15
C SER A 801 49.03 63.98 -24.27
N ILE A 802 49.47 65.07 -24.89
CA ILE A 802 49.33 66.43 -24.40
C ILE A 802 47.98 66.93 -24.92
N LEU A 803 47.08 67.37 -24.03
CA LEU A 803 46.21 68.56 -24.14
C LEU A 803 44.98 68.44 -23.24
N GLY A 804 44.81 69.41 -22.34
CA GLY A 804 43.55 69.62 -21.62
C GLY A 804 43.68 70.16 -20.20
N LEU A 805 44.44 71.24 -20.00
CA LEU A 805 44.44 72.02 -18.76
C LEU A 805 43.13 72.82 -18.59
N LEU A 806 42.69 72.89 -17.33
CA LEU A 806 42.13 74.05 -16.61
C LEU A 806 40.74 74.63 -16.93
N GLY A 807 39.99 74.84 -15.84
CA GLY A 807 38.93 75.83 -15.64
C GLY A 807 37.66 75.19 -15.05
N LEU A 808 36.99 75.68 -14.03
CA LEU A 808 37.10 76.88 -13.21
C LEU A 808 36.15 76.69 -12.02
N THR A 809 36.52 77.30 -10.90
CA THR A 809 35.79 77.43 -9.64
C THR A 809 34.49 78.25 -9.72
N GLY A 810 33.47 77.85 -8.95
CA GLY A 810 32.79 78.76 -8.01
C GLY A 810 31.35 79.19 -8.30
N TYR A 811 30.60 79.29 -7.19
CA TYR A 811 29.37 80.04 -6.93
C TYR A 811 28.03 79.49 -7.44
N SER A 812 26.88 79.60 -6.77
CA SER A 812 26.47 79.80 -5.36
C SER A 812 24.93 79.92 -5.34
N LEU A 813 24.31 79.66 -4.18
CA LEU A 813 23.05 80.25 -3.67
C LEU A 813 21.68 79.80 -4.26
N ARG A 814 20.88 79.09 -3.45
CA ARG A 814 19.92 79.61 -2.44
C ARG A 814 18.51 78.96 -2.46
N SER A 815 18.15 78.47 -1.26
CA SER A 815 16.81 78.51 -0.62
C SER A 815 15.74 77.52 -1.15
N ARG A 816 14.81 76.97 -0.37
CA ARG A 816 14.31 77.27 0.98
C ARG A 816 13.49 76.05 1.49
N LYS A 817 13.48 75.90 2.82
CA LYS A 817 12.69 74.99 3.70
C LYS A 817 11.20 74.83 3.34
N VAL A 818 10.56 73.74 3.81
CA VAL A 818 9.50 73.71 4.86
C VAL A 818 9.09 72.27 5.25
N LYS A 819 9.25 71.97 6.57
CA LYS A 819 8.46 71.22 7.60
C LYS A 819 7.79 69.86 7.25
N VAL A 820 7.75 68.86 8.15
CA VAL A 820 7.84 68.81 9.64
C VAL A 820 8.90 67.80 10.07
#